data_AF-A0A1W0X1Z2-F1
#
_entry.id   AF-A0A1W0X1Z2-F1
#
_cell.length_a   1.000
_cell.length_b   1.000
_cell.length_c   1.000
_cell.angle_alpha   90.00
_cell.angle_beta   90.00
_cell.angle_gamma   90.00
#
_symmetry.space_group_name_H-M   'P 1'
#
loop_
_entity.id
_entity.type
_entity.pdbx_description
1 polymer ?
#
loop_
_entity_poly.entity_id
_entity_poly.type
_entity_poly.pdbx_seq_one_letter_code
_entity_poly.pdbx_strand_id
1 'polypeptide(L)'
;MRRYGRFFSLKQMLRKVPVPVLIIGIIVVILCPIALLHFSSNNQGGNTLLNDIPVLRKNEKERKNYHENKSWLRNPFLQQPAGGGFRSPELLDGVPVEWSQQELSRPVVCPSVARLASKPSFDLANLTFTLTDLSSDGDLGIWDEEMDAAYHKTPKIKSTSDTGKKPLLVYVVPFSHADPGWLSTVEEYFSTSTKLALDNMLKRLLEWPDMTFIWAETSYFKMWWETLDAGKRKAVLDLTKSGRLEIVNGGYVMPDEASCSAYAILHQYIYGHQWLLDNLGVTPEHGFSIDPFGHSSSMPYFLRNLDFKTIFIQRIHYNIRRHLGKHKATEFLWEQRWDSTASTSIFTHLAPHHLYTIKNICGLTKNNCYFYDFKDIMFEIEKSQMETQAQILLEEMRKTVSLYPHNVLLYILGDDFRWAEDTEWTNQYKNYKLLMKLINSNPANDVIMQFGTLKNYYDAVFERSGTPDAPTPSLPSVQGDFFPYADKYEDYWTGYFTSRPFYKQMSRELERDLRTAEILLVLAKLESFGNDGADFQEDLIGLERAAESLGLFQHHDAITGTSKQMVALDYGDKLQNGLLMAHAVILKNVQRQADAERVDIILESYRPTPGSLPAKSPLFFKPGNMERIVFLFNPLARSRTTVIHLLSETQNLRITDADGREIAYQVSPALNDVDTQGSYLDVLRITFFLQLDPLALKAISIKSLGERTKKIKIKTRSTTTIRSTDRAGDKVKIQGFSVKELDPAELVTLTNAYMAATFRPEDGMLQALRTRKGKRKVAMELKRYESMNSGAYLFRPTGLGDLKPYPYTVRVLQGPLFSEIQTHTGGVVLIVRIYNSATDLDKSLEVELITQMEKLGENNELVLRLTTDIRNNLTFHTDSNGFQIIQRRVSHVLPMAANYYPATSMGFMEDDRSRLTLHLTQAHGVGSQRNGEIEVMIDRFLMQDDGRGVGEALRDPRVVKTHLQLQLETEGFCLDCPLKNPTDTAHRVNLAANNPPHITFEQEMSNLTTFNYEPVQSNLPCDVHLLMMKPVTYNPGDKRVGFLFHRPGLDCSTPRTSDLDVCLPGTEDILLGGLLKKAHTFKSYNETTFNFVNSRKRFGIKTPIRLLPMHIGAYTVNLP
;
A
#
# COMPACT_ATOMS: atom_id res chain seq x y z
N MET A 1 -46.36 -26.89 1.19
CA MET A 1 -46.96 -28.15 0.70
C MET A 1 -46.21 -28.56 -0.57
N ARG A 2 -46.00 -29.83 -0.99
CA ARG A 2 -45.91 -31.15 -0.32
C ARG A 2 -45.43 -32.19 -1.38
N ARG A 3 -44.32 -32.92 -1.15
CA ARG A 3 -43.74 -34.01 -2.02
C ARG A 3 -43.13 -33.52 -3.37
N TYR A 4 -42.11 -34.14 -3.98
CA TYR A 4 -41.19 -35.28 -3.68
C TYR A 4 -39.72 -34.76 -3.68
N GLY A 5 -38.60 -35.49 -3.56
CA GLY A 5 -38.28 -36.93 -3.44
C GLY A 5 -37.71 -37.56 -4.73
N ARG A 6 -36.59 -38.30 -4.74
CA ARG A 6 -35.62 -38.67 -3.68
C ARG A 6 -34.25 -39.13 -4.27
N PHE A 7 -33.28 -39.45 -3.40
CA PHE A 7 -31.93 -40.01 -3.60
C PHE A 7 -31.70 -41.04 -4.74
N PHE A 8 -30.45 -41.11 -5.23
CA PHE A 8 -29.81 -42.33 -5.74
C PHE A 8 -28.51 -42.64 -4.98
N SER A 9 -28.22 -43.93 -4.75
CA SER A 9 -26.95 -44.41 -4.17
C SER A 9 -26.37 -45.54 -5.02
N LEU A 10 -25.07 -45.50 -5.29
CA LEU A 10 -24.44 -46.38 -6.29
C LEU A 10 -23.86 -47.65 -5.66
N LYS A 11 -24.70 -48.65 -5.35
CA LYS A 11 -24.21 -50.02 -5.01
C LYS A 11 -25.22 -51.15 -5.23
N GLN A 12 -25.29 -51.65 -6.47
CA GLN A 12 -25.62 -53.03 -6.82
C GLN A 12 -24.55 -53.50 -7.84
N MET A 13 -23.80 -54.59 -7.61
CA MET A 13 -24.16 -56.03 -7.65
C MET A 13 -24.36 -56.55 -9.09
N LEU A 14 -23.78 -57.68 -9.53
CA LEU A 14 -22.69 -58.53 -9.00
C LEU A 14 -22.30 -59.62 -10.05
N ARG A 15 -21.16 -60.32 -9.86
CA ARG A 15 -20.65 -61.53 -10.58
C ARG A 15 -20.05 -61.26 -11.98
N LYS A 16 -19.08 -62.04 -12.50
CA LYS A 16 -18.52 -63.36 -12.10
C LYS A 16 -17.00 -63.33 -11.77
N VAL A 17 -16.45 -64.48 -11.38
CA VAL A 17 -15.18 -64.76 -10.66
C VAL A 17 -14.64 -66.12 -11.20
N PRO A 18 -13.31 -66.37 -11.38
CA PRO A 18 -12.47 -67.03 -10.35
C PRO A 18 -10.96 -66.62 -10.27
N VAL A 19 -10.30 -67.19 -9.26
CA VAL A 19 -8.97 -66.89 -8.64
C VAL A 19 -8.31 -68.24 -8.23
N PRO A 20 -6.98 -68.44 -8.32
CA PRO A 20 -6.08 -68.57 -7.13
C PRO A 20 -4.61 -68.08 -7.39
N VAL A 21 -3.62 -67.98 -6.47
CA VAL A 21 -3.33 -68.35 -5.05
C VAL A 21 -2.35 -67.26 -4.47
N LEU A 22 -2.06 -66.95 -3.18
CA LEU A 22 -2.22 -67.53 -1.82
C LEU A 22 -1.20 -68.64 -1.42
N ILE A 23 -0.50 -68.66 -0.25
CA ILE A 23 -0.44 -67.84 0.99
C ILE A 23 1.00 -67.92 1.62
N ILE A 24 1.40 -66.98 2.49
CA ILE A 24 2.20 -67.07 3.78
C ILE A 24 3.05 -65.79 3.96
N GLY A 25 3.09 -65.09 5.11
CA GLY A 25 2.39 -65.27 6.39
C GLY A 25 2.50 -64.03 7.32
N ILE A 26 1.73 -64.01 8.41
CA ILE A 26 1.65 -62.94 9.43
C ILE A 26 2.20 -63.47 10.78
N ILE A 27 2.48 -62.57 11.76
CA ILE A 27 2.95 -62.73 13.17
C ILE A 27 4.37 -62.11 13.31
N VAL A 28 4.70 -61.17 14.22
CA VAL A 28 4.06 -60.69 15.49
C VAL A 28 3.89 -59.15 15.49
N VAL A 29 2.88 -58.61 16.18
CA VAL A 29 2.91 -57.25 16.78
C VAL A 29 2.38 -57.31 18.22
N ILE A 30 3.27 -57.32 19.22
CA ILE A 30 2.98 -57.07 20.66
C ILE A 30 4.27 -56.52 21.33
N LEU A 31 4.11 -55.72 22.39
CA LEU A 31 5.09 -55.28 23.41
C LEU A 31 5.84 -53.94 23.20
N CYS A 32 5.24 -52.89 23.77
CA CYS A 32 5.90 -51.86 24.59
C CYS A 32 5.90 -52.35 26.08
N PRO A 33 6.43 -51.64 27.11
CA PRO A 33 7.20 -50.38 27.14
C PRO A 33 8.47 -50.44 28.04
N ILE A 34 9.03 -49.26 28.42
CA ILE A 34 9.78 -48.86 29.66
C ILE A 34 10.72 -47.70 29.27
N ALA A 35 10.41 -46.43 29.62
CA ALA A 35 10.79 -45.69 30.86
C ALA A 35 12.29 -45.31 30.92
N LEU A 36 12.79 -44.20 31.50
CA LEU A 36 12.37 -42.84 31.90
C LEU A 36 13.54 -42.32 32.78
N LEU A 37 13.81 -41.01 32.74
CA LEU A 37 14.54 -40.21 33.76
C LEU A 37 16.08 -40.32 33.95
N HIS A 38 16.66 -39.13 34.18
CA HIS A 38 17.99 -38.80 34.72
C HIS A 38 19.21 -39.19 33.84
N PHE A 39 20.16 -38.30 33.57
CA PHE A 39 20.89 -37.49 34.56
C PHE A 39 20.97 -35.98 34.28
N SER A 40 21.33 -35.23 35.33
CA SER A 40 21.62 -33.79 35.30
C SER A 40 23.07 -33.52 35.73
N SER A 41 23.64 -32.46 35.16
CA SER A 41 24.74 -31.63 35.66
C SER A 41 26.16 -32.19 35.84
N ASN A 42 27.08 -31.22 35.84
CA ASN A 42 28.43 -31.22 36.41
C ASN A 42 29.63 -31.87 35.67
N ASN A 43 30.38 -30.94 35.07
CA ASN A 43 31.79 -30.63 35.38
C ASN A 43 32.92 -31.17 34.48
N GLN A 44 33.75 -30.20 34.05
CA GLN A 44 35.20 -30.24 33.86
C GLN A 44 35.76 -31.26 32.83
N GLY A 45 36.61 -30.87 31.88
CA GLY A 45 37.21 -29.57 31.59
C GLY A 45 38.52 -29.75 30.80
N GLY A 46 39.09 -28.67 30.26
CA GLY A 46 40.41 -28.70 29.63
C GLY A 46 40.47 -28.06 28.24
N ASN A 47 41.42 -27.14 28.05
CA ASN A 47 41.74 -26.57 26.75
C ASN A 47 42.60 -27.54 25.93
N THR A 48 42.43 -27.55 24.60
CA THR A 48 43.59 -27.54 23.69
C THR A 48 43.29 -26.92 22.32
N LEU A 49 44.01 -25.83 22.02
CA LEU A 49 44.56 -25.44 20.71
C LEU A 49 43.63 -25.51 19.46
N LEU A 50 43.06 -24.36 19.11
CA LEU A 50 42.47 -24.08 17.79
C LEU A 50 43.34 -23.04 17.04
N ASN A 51 44.64 -23.33 16.89
CA ASN A 51 45.67 -22.35 16.49
C ASN A 51 46.08 -22.39 15.00
N ASP A 52 45.72 -23.43 14.25
CA ASP A 52 46.22 -23.68 12.89
C ASP A 52 45.18 -23.46 11.77
N ILE A 53 44.53 -22.29 11.78
CA ILE A 53 43.70 -21.81 10.66
C ILE A 53 44.33 -20.52 10.06
N PRO A 54 45.10 -20.62 8.96
CA PRO A 54 45.89 -19.49 8.42
C PRO A 54 45.10 -18.26 7.93
N VAL A 55 43.78 -18.33 7.83
CA VAL A 55 42.92 -17.28 7.25
C VAL A 55 42.88 -16.01 8.12
N LEU A 56 43.03 -16.13 9.45
CA LEU A 56 42.83 -15.02 10.38
C LEU A 56 44.02 -14.05 10.53
N ARG A 57 45.18 -14.31 9.90
CA ARG A 57 46.37 -13.43 10.01
C ARG A 57 46.45 -12.27 9.01
N LYS A 58 45.46 -12.10 8.11
CA LYS A 58 45.53 -11.03 7.09
C LYS A 58 44.87 -9.70 7.48
N ASN A 59 43.82 -9.72 8.30
CA ASN A 59 42.94 -8.54 8.50
C ASN A 59 43.29 -7.64 9.70
N GLU A 60 44.25 -7.99 10.56
CA GLU A 60 44.69 -7.09 11.64
C GLU A 60 45.67 -5.99 11.18
N LYS A 61 46.33 -6.16 10.03
CA LYS A 61 47.39 -5.21 9.59
C LYS A 61 46.83 -3.95 8.92
N GLU A 62 45.63 -4.00 8.39
CA GLU A 62 44.95 -2.84 7.77
C GLU A 62 44.24 -1.97 8.82
N ARG A 63 43.83 -2.56 9.96
CA ARG A 63 43.07 -1.88 11.02
C ARG A 63 43.88 -0.88 11.87
N LYS A 64 45.18 -0.73 11.60
CA LYS A 64 46.10 0.15 12.36
C LYS A 64 46.62 1.39 11.62
N ASN A 65 46.33 1.55 10.32
CA ASN A 65 46.80 2.70 9.53
C ASN A 65 45.78 3.85 9.39
N TYR A 66 44.64 3.81 10.10
CA TYR A 66 43.60 4.84 9.98
C TYR A 66 43.82 6.09 10.87
N HIS A 67 44.88 6.09 11.68
CA HIS A 67 45.28 7.22 12.52
C HIS A 67 46.78 7.50 12.38
N GLU A 68 47.19 8.07 11.24
CA GLU A 68 48.26 9.08 11.13
C GLU A 68 48.53 9.46 9.66
N ASN A 69 47.99 10.59 9.21
CA ASN A 69 48.76 11.63 8.49
C ASN A 69 47.91 12.88 8.18
N LYS A 70 48.41 14.07 8.58
CA LYS A 70 47.88 15.38 8.19
C LYS A 70 48.90 16.14 7.35
N SER A 71 49.02 15.77 6.08
CA SER A 71 49.64 16.53 4.98
C SER A 71 49.23 15.85 3.67
N TRP A 72 49.08 16.50 2.51
CA TRP A 72 49.58 17.80 2.06
C TRP A 72 48.51 18.64 1.35
N LEU A 73 48.68 19.97 1.36
CA LEU A 73 47.99 20.92 0.49
C LEU A 73 49.01 21.63 -0.40
N ARG A 74 48.88 21.54 -1.73
CA ARG A 74 49.06 22.61 -2.76
C ARG A 74 49.42 22.08 -4.16
N ASN A 75 48.58 22.43 -5.15
CA ASN A 75 48.91 22.82 -6.53
C ASN A 75 49.65 21.84 -7.50
N PRO A 76 49.63 22.12 -8.83
CA PRO A 76 48.59 22.77 -9.64
C PRO A 76 48.28 21.96 -10.93
N PHE A 77 47.85 22.65 -12.01
CA PHE A 77 47.62 22.22 -13.40
C PHE A 77 46.25 21.67 -13.79
N LEU A 78 45.40 22.62 -14.21
CA LEU A 78 44.41 22.45 -15.26
C LEU A 78 45.11 22.17 -16.60
N GLN A 79 44.55 21.27 -17.41
CA GLN A 79 44.64 21.30 -18.88
C GLN A 79 43.36 20.70 -19.50
N GLN A 80 42.80 21.38 -20.49
CA GLN A 80 41.73 20.85 -21.36
C GLN A 80 42.35 20.15 -22.57
N PRO A 81 41.64 19.18 -23.19
CA PRO A 81 40.99 19.47 -24.48
C PRO A 81 39.47 19.26 -24.38
N ALA A 82 38.57 20.07 -24.95
CA ALA A 82 38.45 20.70 -26.28
C ALA A 82 37.61 19.87 -27.29
N GLY A 83 36.40 20.36 -27.59
CA GLY A 83 35.78 20.29 -28.93
C GLY A 83 35.34 18.93 -29.49
N GLY A 84 34.28 18.33 -28.94
CA GLY A 84 33.53 17.24 -29.61
C GLY A 84 32.10 17.68 -29.95
N GLY A 85 31.85 18.16 -31.17
CA GLY A 85 30.54 18.64 -31.59
C GLY A 85 29.56 17.51 -31.92
N PHE A 86 28.39 17.48 -31.27
CA PHE A 86 27.31 16.56 -31.62
C PHE A 86 26.66 17.00 -32.95
N ARG A 87 26.58 16.08 -33.93
CA ARG A 87 25.60 16.19 -35.03
C ARG A 87 24.27 15.61 -34.55
N SER A 88 23.19 16.35 -34.78
CA SER A 88 21.82 15.85 -34.65
C SER A 88 21.53 14.82 -35.76
N PRO A 89 20.79 13.72 -35.46
CA PRO A 89 20.05 12.99 -36.48
C PRO A 89 19.03 13.91 -37.15
N GLU A 90 18.74 13.69 -38.43
CA GLU A 90 17.72 14.43 -39.16
C GLU A 90 16.32 14.08 -38.62
N LEU A 91 15.62 15.09 -38.09
CA LEU A 91 14.21 14.98 -37.72
C LEU A 91 13.34 15.02 -39.00
N LEU A 92 12.18 14.38 -38.96
CA LEU A 92 11.18 14.49 -40.01
C LEU A 92 10.47 15.85 -39.89
N ASP A 93 10.68 16.75 -40.85
CA ASP A 93 9.98 18.03 -40.95
C ASP A 93 8.45 17.84 -40.93
N GLY A 94 7.72 18.64 -40.14
CA GLY A 94 6.26 18.49 -40.11
C GLY A 94 5.41 19.38 -39.20
N VAL A 95 5.95 20.16 -38.26
CA VAL A 95 5.15 21.09 -37.42
C VAL A 95 5.87 22.42 -37.22
N PRO A 96 5.32 23.56 -37.70
CA PRO A 96 5.80 24.88 -37.32
C PRO A 96 5.27 25.23 -35.93
N VAL A 97 6.18 25.51 -34.98
CA VAL A 97 5.82 25.97 -33.63
C VAL A 97 6.42 27.36 -33.42
N GLU A 98 5.62 28.39 -33.72
CA GLU A 98 5.99 29.79 -33.43
C GLU A 98 5.82 30.08 -31.94
N TRP A 99 6.88 29.88 -31.16
CA TRP A 99 6.93 30.28 -29.76
C TRP A 99 7.13 31.79 -29.64
N SER A 100 6.08 32.52 -29.25
CA SER A 100 6.16 33.96 -28.95
C SER A 100 7.01 34.20 -27.70
N GLN A 101 8.20 34.79 -27.89
CA GLN A 101 9.24 34.86 -26.86
C GLN A 101 9.02 35.95 -25.78
N GLN A 102 7.77 36.23 -25.41
CA GLN A 102 7.37 37.32 -24.51
C GLN A 102 6.38 36.89 -23.41
N GLU A 103 6.83 36.02 -22.49
CA GLU A 103 6.29 36.05 -21.12
C GLU A 103 7.35 35.59 -20.09
N LEU A 104 8.27 36.50 -19.75
CA LEU A 104 9.35 36.24 -18.79
C LEU A 104 9.06 36.81 -17.40
N SER A 105 9.36 36.00 -16.37
CA SER A 105 9.55 36.40 -14.96
C SER A 105 8.36 37.06 -14.23
N ARG A 106 7.36 36.26 -13.85
CA ARG A 106 6.78 36.39 -12.50
C ARG A 106 7.58 35.52 -11.53
N PRO A 107 8.03 36.04 -10.36
CA PRO A 107 8.71 35.21 -9.37
C PRO A 107 7.71 34.24 -8.74
N VAL A 108 7.78 32.96 -9.09
CA VAL A 108 6.84 31.95 -8.59
C VAL A 108 7.13 31.67 -7.12
N VAL A 109 6.26 32.19 -6.24
CA VAL A 109 6.33 31.93 -4.81
C VAL A 109 6.08 30.43 -4.57
N CYS A 110 7.12 29.69 -4.20
CA CYS A 110 6.91 28.34 -3.70
C CYS A 110 6.17 28.40 -2.35
N PRO A 111 5.05 27.69 -2.18
CA PRO A 111 4.48 27.44 -0.85
C PRO A 111 5.36 26.42 -0.12
N SER A 112 6.51 26.88 0.39
CA SER A 112 7.47 26.02 1.06
C SER A 112 6.99 25.63 2.45
N VAL A 113 7.00 24.32 2.71
CA VAL A 113 6.66 23.71 4.00
C VAL A 113 7.75 23.92 5.06
N ALA A 114 8.91 24.48 4.69
CA ALA A 114 10.11 24.58 5.53
C ALA A 114 10.03 25.63 6.68
N ARG A 115 8.83 26.08 7.08
CA ARG A 115 8.66 27.02 8.19
C ARG A 115 8.43 26.29 9.52
N LEU A 116 9.55 25.96 10.17
CA LEU A 116 9.66 25.55 11.57
C LEU A 116 8.80 24.35 11.95
N ALA A 117 9.25 23.14 11.60
CA ALA A 117 8.74 21.93 12.26
C ALA A 117 8.89 22.07 13.78
N SER A 118 7.85 21.74 14.54
CA SER A 118 7.93 21.58 15.99
C SER A 118 9.00 20.54 16.32
N LYS A 119 9.83 20.80 17.33
CA LYS A 119 10.71 19.74 17.85
C LYS A 119 9.84 18.81 18.71
N PRO A 120 9.62 17.55 18.32
CA PRO A 120 8.78 16.64 19.10
C PRO A 120 9.46 16.26 20.41
N SER A 121 8.69 15.70 21.33
CA SER A 121 9.22 15.00 22.50
C SER A 121 9.98 13.74 22.06
N PHE A 122 9.49 13.04 21.03
CA PHE A 122 10.12 11.87 20.41
C PHE A 122 10.05 11.93 18.87
N ASP A 123 11.21 11.85 18.22
CA ASP A 123 11.34 11.60 16.77
C ASP A 123 11.60 10.09 16.58
N LEU A 124 10.62 9.38 16.02
CA LEU A 124 10.67 7.92 15.86
C LEU A 124 11.77 7.47 14.91
N ALA A 125 12.04 8.22 13.83
CA ALA A 125 13.10 7.89 12.88
C ALA A 125 14.49 8.01 13.53
N ASN A 126 14.68 8.98 14.43
CA ASN A 126 15.88 9.05 15.26
C ASN A 126 15.93 7.92 16.29
N LEU A 127 14.82 7.63 17.01
CA LEU A 127 14.78 6.54 17.99
C LEU A 127 15.16 5.19 17.37
N THR A 128 14.51 4.79 16.27
CA THR A 128 14.79 3.55 15.52
C THR A 128 16.26 3.47 15.10
N PHE A 129 16.84 4.56 14.60
CA PHE A 129 18.27 4.58 14.26
C PHE A 129 19.20 4.43 15.49
N THR A 130 18.82 4.96 16.65
CA THR A 130 19.62 4.92 17.89
C THR A 130 19.48 3.63 18.70
N LEU A 131 18.71 2.64 18.22
CA LEU A 131 18.59 1.34 18.89
C LEU A 131 19.95 0.61 18.90
N THR A 132 20.43 0.29 20.11
CA THR A 132 21.73 -0.38 20.35
C THR A 132 21.63 -1.54 21.33
N ASP A 133 20.83 -1.42 22.39
CA ASP A 133 20.42 -2.56 23.22
C ASP A 133 19.26 -3.30 22.56
N LEU A 134 19.52 -4.51 22.09
CA LEU A 134 18.53 -5.43 21.54
C LEU A 134 18.39 -6.71 22.40
N SER A 135 18.93 -6.70 23.63
CA SER A 135 19.12 -7.91 24.45
C SER A 135 17.84 -8.48 25.09
N SER A 136 16.76 -7.70 25.12
CA SER A 136 15.45 -8.11 25.65
C SER A 136 14.58 -8.76 24.57
N ASP A 137 13.98 -9.91 24.89
CA ASP A 137 12.83 -10.44 24.14
C ASP A 137 11.63 -9.47 24.31
N GLY A 138 10.84 -9.25 23.26
CA GLY A 138 9.67 -8.37 23.31
C GLY A 138 8.54 -8.90 24.19
N ASP A 139 8.50 -10.22 24.44
CA ASP A 139 7.59 -10.86 25.41
C ASP A 139 7.85 -10.43 26.86
N LEU A 140 8.98 -9.77 27.13
CA LEU A 140 9.26 -9.21 28.46
C LEU A 140 8.39 -7.97 28.78
N GLY A 141 7.72 -7.40 27.78
CA GLY A 141 6.92 -6.19 27.93
C GLY A 141 7.78 -4.94 28.19
N ILE A 142 7.16 -3.90 28.75
CA ILE A 142 7.84 -2.62 29.02
C ILE A 142 8.37 -2.47 30.45
N TRP A 143 7.92 -3.32 31.38
CA TRP A 143 8.16 -3.16 32.81
C TRP A 143 9.35 -4.01 33.26
N ASP A 144 10.30 -3.37 33.94
CA ASP A 144 11.51 -4.01 34.45
C ASP A 144 11.78 -3.62 35.92
N GLU A 145 12.85 -4.19 36.49
CA GLU A 145 13.23 -4.01 37.90
C GLU A 145 13.45 -2.53 38.27
N GLU A 146 13.84 -1.67 37.31
CA GLU A 146 13.98 -0.24 37.55
C GLU A 146 12.62 0.44 37.72
N MET A 147 11.65 0.11 36.85
CA MET A 147 10.28 0.63 36.92
C MET A 147 9.54 0.12 38.16
N ASP A 148 9.68 -1.17 38.48
CA ASP A 148 9.08 -1.78 39.66
C ASP A 148 9.63 -1.15 40.96
N ALA A 149 10.95 -0.99 41.05
CA ALA A 149 11.59 -0.32 42.18
C ALA A 149 11.24 1.18 42.26
N ALA A 150 11.00 1.87 41.15
CA ALA A 150 10.54 3.27 41.14
C ALA A 150 9.08 3.41 41.58
N TYR A 151 8.21 2.49 41.13
CA TYR A 151 6.81 2.39 41.55
C TYR A 151 6.71 2.13 43.06
N HIS A 152 7.47 1.15 43.59
CA HIS A 152 7.46 0.86 45.02
C HIS A 152 8.14 1.92 45.92
N LYS A 153 9.03 2.77 45.38
CA LYS A 153 9.56 3.96 46.08
C LYS A 153 8.58 5.12 46.11
N THR A 154 7.60 5.15 45.22
CA THR A 154 6.59 6.23 45.18
C THR A 154 5.59 6.02 46.32
N PRO A 155 5.34 7.02 47.19
CA PRO A 155 4.40 6.86 48.29
C PRO A 155 2.98 6.54 47.77
N LYS A 156 2.50 5.31 48.01
CA LYS A 156 1.12 4.93 47.70
C LYS A 156 0.17 5.90 48.41
N ILE A 157 -0.62 6.62 47.63
CA ILE A 157 -1.54 7.65 48.11
C ILE A 157 -2.55 6.99 49.06
N LYS A 158 -2.61 7.46 50.30
CA LYS A 158 -3.68 7.08 51.24
C LYS A 158 -5.02 7.63 50.73
N SER A 159 -6.09 6.88 51.00
CA SER A 159 -7.50 7.14 50.69
C SER A 159 -7.85 8.54 50.16
N THR A 160 -8.53 8.59 49.02
CA THR A 160 -9.08 9.80 48.40
C THR A 160 -9.89 10.67 49.36
N SER A 161 -10.53 10.06 50.37
CA SER A 161 -11.27 10.72 51.45
C SER A 161 -10.51 11.86 52.14
N ASP A 162 -9.18 11.77 52.25
CA ASP A 162 -8.35 12.77 52.94
C ASP A 162 -7.72 13.80 51.98
N THR A 163 -7.86 13.62 50.65
CA THR A 163 -7.04 14.34 49.65
C THR A 163 -7.81 14.95 48.47
N GLY A 164 -9.11 14.71 48.34
CA GLY A 164 -9.94 15.31 47.27
C GLY A 164 -9.65 14.80 45.86
N LYS A 165 -8.86 13.72 45.73
CA LYS A 165 -8.59 13.05 44.45
C LYS A 165 -9.78 12.16 44.04
N LYS A 166 -9.97 11.93 42.73
CA LYS A 166 -10.96 10.96 42.21
C LYS A 166 -10.41 9.52 42.36
N PRO A 167 -11.26 8.49 42.58
CA PRO A 167 -10.83 7.08 42.64
C PRO A 167 -10.32 6.57 41.29
N LEU A 168 -9.54 5.49 41.29
CA LEU A 168 -9.13 4.79 40.06
C LEU A 168 -10.37 4.27 39.32
N LEU A 169 -10.52 4.63 38.05
CA LEU A 169 -11.63 4.20 37.20
C LEU A 169 -11.12 3.23 36.14
N VAL A 170 -11.67 2.02 36.11
CA VAL A 170 -11.28 0.96 35.17
C VAL A 170 -12.47 0.61 34.29
N TYR A 171 -12.31 0.80 32.98
CA TYR A 171 -13.28 0.35 31.99
C TYR A 171 -12.82 -0.97 31.39
N VAL A 172 -13.58 -2.04 31.65
CA VAL A 172 -13.49 -3.31 30.93
C VAL A 172 -14.22 -3.16 29.60
N VAL A 173 -13.52 -3.35 28.48
CA VAL A 173 -14.04 -3.11 27.13
C VAL A 173 -14.04 -4.40 26.31
N PRO A 174 -15.15 -5.18 26.31
CA PRO A 174 -15.28 -6.39 25.52
C PRO A 174 -15.21 -6.15 24.02
N PHE A 175 -14.36 -6.92 23.32
CA PHE A 175 -14.22 -6.90 21.86
C PHE A 175 -13.95 -8.32 21.33
N SER A 176 -14.22 -8.52 20.05
CA SER A 176 -13.71 -9.66 19.28
C SER A 176 -12.87 -9.10 18.14
N HIS A 177 -11.68 -9.66 17.90
CA HIS A 177 -10.96 -9.39 16.66
C HIS A 177 -11.42 -10.41 15.62
N ALA A 178 -11.83 -9.94 14.44
CA ALA A 178 -12.46 -10.79 13.44
C ALA A 178 -11.89 -10.49 12.06
N ASP A 179 -10.84 -11.23 11.69
CA ASP A 179 -10.10 -11.07 10.45
C ASP A 179 -11.00 -11.33 9.24
N PRO A 180 -11.18 -10.39 8.31
CA PRO A 180 -11.89 -10.58 7.05
C PRO A 180 -11.09 -11.46 6.05
N GLY A 181 -10.62 -12.61 6.51
CA GLY A 181 -9.80 -13.60 5.80
C GLY A 181 -8.35 -13.66 6.30
N TRP A 182 -7.89 -14.83 6.76
CA TRP A 182 -6.51 -15.06 7.21
C TRP A 182 -6.12 -16.55 7.08
N LEU A 183 -6.58 -17.39 8.02
CA LEU A 183 -6.42 -18.86 7.98
C LEU A 183 -7.61 -19.55 7.29
N SER A 184 -8.77 -18.90 7.33
CA SER A 184 -10.01 -19.27 6.65
C SER A 184 -10.50 -18.10 5.78
N THR A 185 -11.44 -18.35 4.86
CA THR A 185 -12.04 -17.28 4.04
C THR A 185 -13.04 -16.44 4.83
N VAL A 186 -13.43 -15.29 4.28
CA VAL A 186 -14.42 -14.38 4.89
C VAL A 186 -15.72 -15.13 5.20
N GLU A 187 -16.25 -15.85 4.23
CA GLU A 187 -17.52 -16.56 4.34
C GLU A 187 -17.44 -17.75 5.30
N GLU A 188 -16.27 -18.42 5.37
CA GLU A 188 -16.04 -19.48 6.35
C GLU A 188 -16.05 -18.93 7.78
N TYR A 189 -15.19 -17.96 8.09
CA TYR A 189 -15.13 -17.30 9.41
C TYR A 189 -16.47 -16.66 9.81
N PHE A 190 -17.18 -16.05 8.86
CA PHE A 190 -18.52 -15.53 9.10
C PHE A 190 -19.46 -16.63 9.59
N SER A 191 -19.46 -17.79 8.92
CA SER A 191 -20.36 -18.90 9.23
C SER A 191 -19.99 -19.67 10.51
N THR A 192 -18.70 -19.77 10.84
CA THR A 192 -18.19 -20.57 11.96
C THR A 192 -18.02 -19.79 13.27
N SER A 193 -17.70 -18.49 13.19
CA SER A 193 -17.33 -17.68 14.37
C SER A 193 -18.07 -16.34 14.41
N THR A 194 -17.85 -15.47 13.42
CA THR A 194 -18.23 -14.05 13.54
C THR A 194 -19.74 -13.82 13.63
N LYS A 195 -20.54 -14.56 12.85
CA LYS A 195 -22.00 -14.48 12.95
C LYS A 195 -22.50 -14.95 14.32
N LEU A 196 -21.88 -15.97 14.91
CA LEU A 196 -22.25 -16.48 16.23
C LEU A 196 -21.90 -15.45 17.32
N ALA A 197 -20.74 -14.80 17.21
CA ALA A 197 -20.34 -13.72 18.12
C ALA A 197 -21.32 -12.54 18.08
N LEU A 198 -21.76 -12.10 16.89
CA LEU A 198 -22.72 -11.01 16.73
C LEU A 198 -24.16 -11.39 17.14
N ASP A 199 -24.61 -12.61 16.84
CA ASP A 199 -25.91 -13.11 17.33
C ASP A 199 -25.95 -13.22 18.86
N ASN A 200 -24.87 -13.72 19.48
CA ASN A 200 -24.75 -13.78 20.93
C ASN A 200 -24.60 -12.38 21.55
N MET A 201 -23.85 -11.46 20.93
CA MET A 201 -23.75 -10.07 21.36
C MET A 201 -25.13 -9.42 21.45
N LEU A 202 -25.96 -9.52 20.40
CA LEU A 202 -27.30 -8.96 20.42
C LEU A 202 -28.17 -9.58 21.52
N LYS A 203 -28.12 -10.90 21.70
CA LYS A 203 -28.82 -11.60 22.78
C LYS A 203 -28.37 -11.10 24.17
N ARG A 204 -27.06 -11.11 24.44
CA ARG A 204 -26.51 -10.88 25.78
C ARG A 204 -26.52 -9.41 26.20
N LEU A 205 -26.38 -8.46 25.26
CA LEU A 205 -26.58 -7.04 25.57
C LEU A 205 -28.06 -6.74 25.88
N LEU A 206 -29.02 -7.47 25.32
CA LEU A 206 -30.44 -7.35 25.71
C LEU A 206 -30.75 -8.00 27.08
N GLU A 207 -30.04 -9.08 27.44
CA GLU A 207 -30.21 -9.77 28.74
C GLU A 207 -29.51 -9.07 29.92
N TRP A 208 -28.32 -8.49 29.71
CA TRP A 208 -27.48 -7.92 30.77
C TRP A 208 -27.30 -6.40 30.56
N PRO A 209 -28.08 -5.54 31.25
CA PRO A 209 -28.22 -4.13 30.89
C PRO A 209 -26.97 -3.26 31.15
N ASP A 210 -26.01 -3.78 31.91
CA ASP A 210 -24.76 -3.11 32.28
C ASP A 210 -23.54 -3.61 31.48
N MET A 211 -23.67 -4.63 30.63
CA MET A 211 -22.60 -5.06 29.73
C MET A 211 -22.54 -4.17 28.48
N THR A 212 -21.35 -4.04 27.91
CA THR A 212 -21.05 -3.30 26.68
C THR A 212 -20.27 -4.17 25.69
N PHE A 213 -20.16 -3.72 24.44
CA PHE A 213 -19.31 -4.33 23.43
C PHE A 213 -18.78 -3.29 22.44
N ILE A 214 -17.61 -3.53 21.84
CA ILE A 214 -17.11 -2.76 20.69
C ILE A 214 -16.92 -3.67 19.46
N TRP A 215 -17.17 -3.13 18.27
CA TRP A 215 -16.97 -3.81 16.99
C TRP A 215 -16.19 -2.95 16.00
N ALA A 216 -15.29 -3.53 15.20
CA ALA A 216 -14.40 -2.80 14.30
C ALA A 216 -14.68 -3.00 12.80
N GLU A 217 -14.84 -4.25 12.35
CA GLU A 217 -14.84 -4.61 10.93
C GLU A 217 -16.25 -4.50 10.31
N THR A 218 -16.51 -3.42 9.57
CA THR A 218 -17.84 -3.15 9.00
C THR A 218 -18.26 -4.19 7.96
N SER A 219 -17.32 -4.84 7.26
CA SER A 219 -17.57 -5.96 6.34
C SER A 219 -18.40 -7.08 6.99
N TYR A 220 -17.93 -7.65 8.10
CA TYR A 220 -18.69 -8.66 8.84
C TYR A 220 -19.98 -8.11 9.46
N PHE A 221 -19.99 -6.86 9.90
CA PHE A 221 -21.20 -6.25 10.45
C PHE A 221 -22.29 -6.10 9.38
N LYS A 222 -21.92 -5.74 8.14
CA LYS A 222 -22.80 -5.69 6.97
C LYS A 222 -23.36 -7.08 6.64
N MET A 223 -22.49 -8.09 6.52
CA MET A 223 -22.91 -9.48 6.29
C MET A 223 -23.89 -9.98 7.35
N TRP A 224 -23.67 -9.64 8.63
CA TRP A 224 -24.59 -10.00 9.72
C TRP A 224 -25.91 -9.24 9.63
N TRP A 225 -25.86 -7.91 9.48
CA TRP A 225 -27.02 -7.02 9.38
C TRP A 225 -27.99 -7.42 8.27
N GLU A 226 -27.46 -7.84 7.12
CA GLU A 226 -28.23 -8.38 6.00
C GLU A 226 -29.07 -9.62 6.38
N THR A 227 -28.63 -10.43 7.36
CA THR A 227 -29.40 -11.58 7.89
C THR A 227 -30.46 -11.23 8.94
N LEU A 228 -30.51 -9.99 9.43
CA LEU A 228 -31.40 -9.58 10.51
C LEU A 228 -32.80 -9.19 10.05
N ASP A 229 -33.81 -9.60 10.82
CA ASP A 229 -35.17 -9.07 10.74
C ASP A 229 -35.27 -7.63 11.29
N ALA A 230 -36.35 -6.94 10.97
CA ALA A 230 -36.57 -5.54 11.37
C ALA A 230 -36.64 -5.33 12.90
N GLY A 231 -37.04 -6.35 13.68
CA GLY A 231 -37.06 -6.28 15.13
C GLY A 231 -35.65 -6.32 15.72
N LYS A 232 -34.79 -7.23 15.23
CA LYS A 232 -33.37 -7.29 15.58
C LYS A 232 -32.62 -6.06 15.13
N ARG A 233 -32.83 -5.57 13.90
CA ARG A 233 -32.24 -4.31 13.42
C ARG A 233 -32.61 -3.13 14.32
N LYS A 234 -33.87 -3.03 14.75
CA LYS A 234 -34.27 -2.02 15.75
C LYS A 234 -33.54 -2.19 17.10
N ALA A 235 -33.41 -3.41 17.61
CA ALA A 235 -32.70 -3.65 18.86
C ALA A 235 -31.21 -3.26 18.78
N VAL A 236 -30.55 -3.50 17.64
CA VAL A 236 -29.19 -3.01 17.37
C VAL A 236 -29.13 -1.48 17.36
N LEU A 237 -30.06 -0.80 16.68
CA LEU A 237 -30.16 0.66 16.67
C LEU A 237 -30.37 1.26 18.07
N ASP A 238 -31.16 0.60 18.92
CA ASP A 238 -31.37 1.05 20.30
C ASP A 238 -30.12 0.79 21.17
N LEU A 239 -29.32 -0.25 20.87
CA LEU A 239 -28.03 -0.53 21.54
C LEU A 239 -26.90 0.42 21.12
N THR A 240 -26.79 0.79 19.85
CA THR A 240 -25.82 1.80 19.39
C THR A 240 -26.19 3.19 19.91
N LYS A 241 -27.46 3.57 19.82
CA LYS A 241 -27.98 4.85 20.33
C LYS A 241 -27.83 5.02 21.85
N SER A 242 -27.84 3.92 22.60
CA SER A 242 -27.57 3.93 24.05
C SER A 242 -26.09 3.87 24.41
N GLY A 243 -25.17 3.81 23.43
CA GLY A 243 -23.73 3.73 23.64
C GLY A 243 -23.26 2.39 24.22
N ARG A 244 -24.10 1.34 24.17
CA ARG A 244 -23.77 0.01 24.70
C ARG A 244 -23.11 -0.91 23.69
N LEU A 245 -23.37 -0.65 22.40
CA LEU A 245 -22.59 -1.15 21.29
C LEU A 245 -21.91 0.04 20.62
N GLU A 246 -20.59 0.13 20.68
CA GLU A 246 -19.81 1.15 19.96
C GLU A 246 -19.18 0.55 18.70
N ILE A 247 -19.35 1.22 17.56
CA ILE A 247 -18.58 0.91 16.36
C ILE A 247 -17.31 1.75 16.41
N VAL A 248 -16.18 1.09 16.69
CA VAL A 248 -14.83 1.68 16.67
C VAL A 248 -14.23 1.48 15.29
N ASN A 249 -13.30 2.34 14.86
CA ASN A 249 -12.65 2.28 13.54
C ASN A 249 -13.61 2.42 12.32
N GLY A 250 -14.54 1.48 12.12
CA GLY A 250 -15.66 1.56 11.16
C GLY A 250 -15.26 1.68 9.69
N GLY A 251 -14.00 1.42 9.35
CA GLY A 251 -13.62 1.04 8.00
C GLY A 251 -14.33 -0.25 7.59
N TYR A 252 -14.29 -0.58 6.30
CA TYR A 252 -14.76 -1.88 5.84
C TYR A 252 -13.94 -3.03 6.48
N VAL A 253 -12.66 -2.76 6.76
CA VAL A 253 -11.72 -3.66 7.46
C VAL A 253 -10.86 -2.85 8.44
N MET A 254 -10.04 -3.54 9.24
CA MET A 254 -8.86 -2.93 9.86
C MET A 254 -7.70 -3.01 8.84
N PRO A 255 -7.28 -1.91 8.21
CA PRO A 255 -6.39 -1.96 7.05
C PRO A 255 -4.92 -2.13 7.43
N ASP A 256 -4.11 -2.72 6.53
CA ASP A 256 -2.65 -2.60 6.61
C ASP A 256 -2.24 -1.12 6.51
N GLU A 257 -1.29 -0.71 7.35
CA GLU A 257 -0.75 0.65 7.36
C GLU A 257 0.52 0.79 6.50
N ALA A 258 1.11 -0.31 6.00
CA ALA A 258 2.33 -0.31 5.19
C ALA A 258 2.09 -0.37 3.68
N SER A 259 1.29 -1.33 3.19
CA SER A 259 1.12 -1.62 1.75
C SER A 259 -0.04 -0.86 1.10
N CYS A 260 -1.02 -0.41 1.88
CA CYS A 260 -2.18 0.32 1.38
C CYS A 260 -1.80 1.72 0.87
N SER A 261 -2.40 2.17 -0.22
CA SER A 261 -2.25 3.55 -0.68
C SER A 261 -3.19 4.50 0.08
N ALA A 262 -2.89 5.80 0.08
CA ALA A 262 -3.77 6.82 0.63
C ALA A 262 -5.16 6.82 -0.03
N TYR A 263 -5.26 6.48 -1.33
CA TYR A 263 -6.55 6.31 -1.99
C TYR A 263 -7.32 5.14 -1.36
N ALA A 264 -6.69 3.96 -1.22
CA ALA A 264 -7.37 2.76 -0.73
C ALA A 264 -7.73 2.81 0.76
N ILE A 265 -6.83 3.33 1.62
CA ILE A 265 -7.11 3.57 3.05
C ILE A 265 -8.31 4.48 3.20
N LEU A 266 -8.32 5.63 2.51
CA LEU A 266 -9.43 6.56 2.56
C LEU A 266 -10.71 5.94 1.98
N HIS A 267 -10.64 5.26 0.83
CA HIS A 267 -11.82 4.68 0.18
C HIS A 267 -12.55 3.69 1.08
N GLN A 268 -11.82 2.78 1.76
CA GLN A 268 -12.45 1.79 2.64
C GLN A 268 -13.04 2.41 3.92
N TYR A 269 -12.47 3.50 4.45
CA TYR A 269 -13.09 4.30 5.52
C TYR A 269 -14.33 5.06 5.03
N ILE A 270 -14.25 5.68 3.85
CA ILE A 270 -15.36 6.42 3.24
C ILE A 270 -16.55 5.49 2.99
N TYR A 271 -16.31 4.30 2.43
CA TYR A 271 -17.36 3.30 2.20
C TYR A 271 -17.94 2.76 3.51
N GLY A 272 -17.09 2.32 4.46
CA GLY A 272 -17.53 1.82 5.76
C GLY A 272 -18.36 2.85 6.54
N HIS A 273 -17.88 4.09 6.68
CA HIS A 273 -18.59 5.16 7.38
C HIS A 273 -19.90 5.55 6.70
N GLN A 274 -19.97 5.56 5.37
CA GLN A 274 -21.23 5.86 4.66
C GLN A 274 -22.26 4.73 4.82
N TRP A 275 -21.83 3.46 4.80
CA TRP A 275 -22.70 2.33 5.08
C TRP A 275 -23.22 2.34 6.53
N LEU A 276 -22.35 2.60 7.51
CA LEU A 276 -22.69 2.73 8.92
C LEU A 276 -23.65 3.89 9.18
N LEU A 277 -23.49 5.01 8.49
CA LEU A 277 -24.38 6.15 8.62
C LEU A 277 -25.76 5.87 8.04
N ASP A 278 -25.85 5.21 6.88
CA ASP A 278 -27.12 4.86 6.23
C ASP A 278 -27.90 3.79 7.02
N ASN A 279 -27.21 2.79 7.57
CA ASN A 279 -27.84 1.64 8.24
C ASN A 279 -28.00 1.80 9.75
N LEU A 280 -27.07 2.48 10.43
CA LEU A 280 -27.04 2.62 11.90
C LEU A 280 -27.19 4.06 12.40
N GLY A 281 -27.04 5.07 11.54
CA GLY A 281 -27.07 6.48 11.94
C GLY A 281 -25.84 6.92 12.75
N VAL A 282 -24.71 6.21 12.65
CA VAL A 282 -23.48 6.47 13.42
C VAL A 282 -22.34 6.97 12.55
N THR A 283 -21.34 7.60 13.18
CA THR A 283 -20.01 7.86 12.60
C THR A 283 -18.99 7.63 13.72
N PRO A 284 -17.99 6.76 13.55
CA PRO A 284 -17.01 6.48 14.61
C PRO A 284 -16.20 7.73 15.00
N GLU A 285 -15.86 7.85 16.28
CA GLU A 285 -14.99 8.93 16.81
C GLU A 285 -13.60 8.42 17.24
N HIS A 286 -13.41 7.11 17.27
CA HIS A 286 -12.27 6.43 17.92
C HIS A 286 -11.70 5.33 17.02
N GLY A 287 -10.41 5.44 16.69
CA GLY A 287 -9.66 4.43 15.93
C GLY A 287 -9.20 3.28 16.82
N PHE A 288 -9.18 2.07 16.26
CA PHE A 288 -8.75 0.85 16.93
C PHE A 288 -7.94 0.02 15.92
N SER A 289 -6.62 0.11 16.02
CA SER A 289 -5.65 -0.55 15.12
C SER A 289 -4.77 -1.48 15.96
N ILE A 290 -5.24 -2.70 16.17
CA ILE A 290 -4.61 -3.66 17.10
C ILE A 290 -3.67 -4.67 16.43
N ASP A 291 -3.77 -4.86 15.12
CA ASP A 291 -3.01 -5.91 14.43
C ASP A 291 -2.18 -5.51 13.19
N PRO A 292 -2.39 -4.38 12.49
CA PRO A 292 -1.47 -3.95 11.44
C PRO A 292 0.00 -3.92 11.91
N PHE A 293 0.91 -4.53 11.14
CA PHE A 293 2.25 -4.93 11.57
C PHE A 293 3.27 -3.77 11.62
N GLY A 294 2.98 -2.75 12.41
CA GLY A 294 3.61 -1.44 12.39
C GLY A 294 2.63 -0.38 11.90
N HIS A 295 2.76 0.84 12.44
CA HIS A 295 1.76 1.90 12.25
C HIS A 295 2.32 3.12 11.51
N SER A 296 1.52 3.69 10.61
CA SER A 296 1.93 4.71 9.63
C SER A 296 1.70 6.15 10.10
N SER A 297 2.70 6.99 9.84
CA SER A 297 2.65 8.45 10.03
C SER A 297 1.49 9.16 9.31
N SER A 298 0.90 8.54 8.28
CA SER A 298 -0.22 9.12 7.52
C SER A 298 -1.58 8.89 8.19
N MET A 299 -1.73 7.85 9.00
CA MET A 299 -2.98 7.51 9.69
C MET A 299 -3.51 8.60 10.64
N PRO A 300 -2.71 9.24 11.52
CA PRO A 300 -3.21 10.34 12.35
C PRO A 300 -3.80 11.49 11.52
N TYR A 301 -3.20 11.84 10.38
CA TYR A 301 -3.73 12.87 9.47
C TYR A 301 -5.07 12.45 8.81
N PHE A 302 -5.18 11.20 8.35
CA PHE A 302 -6.41 10.68 7.75
C PHE A 302 -7.55 10.62 8.76
N LEU A 303 -7.31 10.02 9.94
CA LEU A 303 -8.33 9.85 10.97
C LEU A 303 -8.82 11.20 11.54
N ARG A 304 -7.92 12.15 11.81
CA ARG A 304 -8.28 13.50 12.27
C ARG A 304 -9.14 14.27 11.26
N ASN A 305 -9.08 13.93 9.97
CA ASN A 305 -9.94 14.50 8.92
C ASN A 305 -11.18 13.65 8.58
N LEU A 306 -11.34 12.51 9.24
CA LEU A 306 -12.59 11.77 9.41
C LEU A 306 -13.34 12.18 10.71
N ASP A 307 -12.91 13.28 11.35
CA ASP A 307 -13.34 13.79 12.67
C ASP A 307 -13.06 12.85 13.86
N PHE A 308 -12.07 11.94 13.74
CA PHE A 308 -11.66 11.11 14.88
C PHE A 308 -10.92 11.95 15.93
N LYS A 309 -11.17 11.59 17.20
CA LYS A 309 -10.60 12.22 18.39
C LYS A 309 -9.38 11.45 18.88
N THR A 310 -9.38 10.13 18.73
CA THR A 310 -8.34 9.23 19.24
C THR A 310 -8.04 8.06 18.30
N ILE A 311 -6.88 7.44 18.49
CA ILE A 311 -6.53 6.12 17.93
C ILE A 311 -5.86 5.26 19.02
N PHE A 312 -6.28 4.00 19.16
CA PHE A 312 -5.55 2.97 19.88
C PHE A 312 -4.62 2.23 18.91
N ILE A 313 -3.33 2.07 19.26
CA ILE A 313 -2.34 1.32 18.48
C ILE A 313 -1.64 0.23 19.31
N GLN A 314 -1.25 -0.87 18.67
CA GLN A 314 -0.66 -2.03 19.35
C GLN A 314 0.72 -2.42 18.84
N ARG A 315 0.90 -2.76 17.56
CA ARG A 315 2.12 -3.44 17.08
C ARG A 315 3.21 -2.44 16.70
N ILE A 316 4.07 -2.14 17.67
CA ILE A 316 5.29 -1.35 17.46
C ILE A 316 6.52 -2.13 17.96
N HIS A 317 7.71 -1.76 17.47
CA HIS A 317 8.97 -2.39 17.88
C HIS A 317 9.12 -2.39 19.41
N TYR A 318 9.36 -3.57 20.01
CA TYR A 318 9.39 -3.77 21.47
C TYR A 318 10.22 -2.74 22.25
N ASN A 319 11.42 -2.40 21.76
CA ASN A 319 12.29 -1.40 22.38
C ASN A 319 11.72 0.03 22.34
N ILE A 320 11.01 0.40 21.28
CA ILE A 320 10.34 1.70 21.20
C ILE A 320 9.20 1.76 22.21
N ARG A 321 8.42 0.67 22.36
CA ARG A 321 7.39 0.54 23.41
C ARG A 321 7.98 0.70 24.81
N ARG A 322 9.09 0.02 25.11
CA ARG A 322 9.80 0.10 26.40
C ARG A 322 10.39 1.49 26.64
N HIS A 323 10.96 2.14 25.62
CA HIS A 323 11.47 3.50 25.72
C HIS A 323 10.36 4.52 26.02
N LEU A 324 9.23 4.47 25.29
CA LEU A 324 8.08 5.35 25.52
C LEU A 324 7.44 5.07 26.90
N GLY A 325 7.30 3.80 27.29
CA GLY A 325 6.81 3.39 28.61
C GLY A 325 7.64 3.95 29.77
N LYS A 326 8.97 3.87 29.71
CA LYS A 326 9.87 4.46 30.72
C LYS A 326 9.73 5.98 30.85
N HIS A 327 9.36 6.67 29.78
CA HIS A 327 9.16 8.12 29.76
C HIS A 327 7.69 8.56 29.92
N LYS A 328 6.77 7.64 30.26
CA LYS A 328 5.32 7.92 30.39
C LYS A 328 4.68 8.49 29.12
N ALA A 329 5.15 8.01 27.96
CA ALA A 329 4.69 8.38 26.64
C ALA A 329 3.93 7.23 25.95
N THR A 330 3.20 6.42 26.71
CA THR A 330 2.19 5.48 26.19
C THR A 330 0.89 6.17 25.78
N GLU A 331 0.69 7.43 26.17
CA GLU A 331 -0.34 8.31 25.61
C GLU A 331 0.32 9.60 25.14
N PHE A 332 0.04 9.98 23.89
CA PHE A 332 0.77 11.07 23.21
C PHE A 332 -0.08 11.76 22.14
N LEU A 333 0.35 12.94 21.72
CA LEU A 333 -0.12 13.57 20.48
C LEU A 333 0.76 13.08 19.33
N TRP A 334 0.17 12.39 18.36
CA TRP A 334 0.87 11.96 17.15
C TRP A 334 0.80 13.08 16.11
N GLU A 335 1.92 13.76 15.89
CA GLU A 335 2.05 14.95 15.05
C GLU A 335 2.54 14.61 13.63
N GLN A 336 2.08 15.40 12.66
CA GLN A 336 2.72 15.46 11.34
C GLN A 336 4.00 16.29 11.43
N ARG A 337 5.14 15.76 10.95
CA ARG A 337 6.44 16.47 10.89
C ARG A 337 6.38 17.81 10.14
N TRP A 338 5.35 17.98 9.30
CA TRP A 338 5.12 19.15 8.48
C TRP A 338 4.08 20.14 9.02
N ASP A 339 3.31 19.79 10.07
CA ASP A 339 2.32 20.69 10.68
C ASP A 339 2.91 21.39 11.91
N SER A 340 3.46 22.59 11.70
CA SER A 340 4.02 23.44 12.75
C SER A 340 2.98 24.00 13.75
N THR A 341 1.69 23.71 13.56
CA THR A 341 0.60 24.11 14.46
C THR A 341 0.00 22.95 15.26
N ALA A 342 0.40 21.71 14.98
CA ALA A 342 -0.18 20.47 15.53
C ALA A 342 -1.72 20.33 15.35
N SER A 343 -2.35 21.13 14.48
CA SER A 343 -3.80 21.09 14.19
C SER A 343 -4.30 19.72 13.71
N THR A 344 -3.43 19.00 13.00
CA THR A 344 -3.63 17.67 12.43
C THR A 344 -3.23 16.53 13.37
N SER A 345 -2.82 16.83 14.60
CA SER A 345 -2.50 15.80 15.59
C SER A 345 -3.75 15.05 16.05
N ILE A 346 -3.53 13.84 16.56
CA ILE A 346 -4.55 13.01 17.21
C ILE A 346 -4.00 12.49 18.55
N PHE A 347 -4.88 12.25 19.52
CA PHE A 347 -4.53 11.53 20.73
C PHE A 347 -4.32 10.05 20.38
N THR A 348 -3.13 9.53 20.67
CA THR A 348 -2.78 8.14 20.45
C THR A 348 -2.56 7.43 21.77
N HIS A 349 -3.31 6.36 22.00
CA HIS A 349 -3.08 5.43 23.09
C HIS A 349 -2.29 4.24 22.55
N LEU A 350 -1.03 4.12 22.96
CA LEU A 350 -0.17 2.98 22.68
C LEU A 350 -0.36 1.93 23.78
N ALA A 351 -0.78 0.74 23.38
CA ALA A 351 -0.90 -0.39 24.29
C ALA A 351 0.42 -0.66 25.06
N PRO A 352 0.38 -0.78 26.40
CA PRO A 352 1.59 -1.04 27.19
C PRO A 352 2.05 -2.51 27.14
N HIS A 353 1.17 -3.42 26.71
CA HIS A 353 1.41 -4.88 26.62
C HIS A 353 1.97 -5.28 25.25
N HIS A 354 2.56 -6.49 25.13
CA HIS A 354 3.12 -6.97 23.86
C HIS A 354 2.03 -7.25 22.79
N LEU A 355 0.93 -7.88 23.19
CA LEU A 355 -0.26 -8.21 22.38
C LEU A 355 -1.54 -7.72 23.07
N TYR A 356 -2.63 -7.61 22.31
CA TYR A 356 -3.98 -7.24 22.80
C TYR A 356 -4.72 -8.40 23.51
N THR A 357 -4.22 -9.63 23.41
CA THR A 357 -4.92 -10.84 23.84
C THR A 357 -5.06 -10.92 25.37
N ILE A 358 -6.16 -11.50 25.88
CA ILE A 358 -6.45 -11.64 27.34
C ILE A 358 -5.23 -12.16 28.14
N LYS A 359 -4.43 -13.03 27.50
CA LYS A 359 -3.23 -13.68 28.05
C LYS A 359 -2.02 -12.75 28.24
N ASN A 360 -2.10 -11.49 27.78
CA ASN A 360 -1.02 -10.49 27.85
C ASN A 360 -1.43 -9.19 28.58
N ILE A 361 -2.72 -8.87 28.64
CA ILE A 361 -3.24 -7.57 29.09
C ILE A 361 -3.55 -7.47 30.60
N CYS A 362 -3.48 -8.57 31.36
CA CYS A 362 -3.90 -8.54 32.77
C CYS A 362 -2.98 -7.70 33.67
N GLY A 363 -1.77 -7.39 33.20
CA GLY A 363 -0.76 -6.66 33.96
C GLY A 363 0.53 -6.39 33.20
N LEU A 364 1.50 -5.82 33.89
CA LEU A 364 2.81 -5.49 33.32
C LEU A 364 3.92 -6.44 33.78
N THR A 365 3.78 -7.09 34.94
CA THR A 365 4.71 -8.19 35.30
C THR A 365 4.27 -9.52 34.73
N LYS A 366 5.17 -10.52 34.75
CA LYS A 366 4.94 -11.90 34.28
C LYS A 366 3.99 -12.69 35.19
N ASN A 367 2.76 -12.19 35.33
CA ASN A 367 1.70 -12.82 36.11
C ASN A 367 0.93 -13.79 35.21
N ASN A 368 0.24 -14.76 35.80
CA ASN A 368 -0.48 -15.79 35.06
C ASN A 368 -1.80 -15.27 34.48
N CYS A 369 -1.72 -14.45 33.42
CA CYS A 369 -2.90 -13.80 32.84
C CYS A 369 -3.96 -14.77 32.30
N TYR A 370 -3.57 -16.02 32.00
CA TYR A 370 -4.48 -17.13 31.69
C TYR A 370 -5.56 -17.36 32.76
N PHE A 371 -5.36 -16.95 34.02
CA PHE A 371 -6.42 -17.02 35.04
C PHE A 371 -7.62 -16.12 34.72
N TYR A 372 -7.40 -14.97 34.07
CA TYR A 372 -8.44 -13.99 33.74
C TYR A 372 -9.08 -14.24 32.36
N ASP A 373 -8.72 -15.34 31.72
CA ASP A 373 -9.37 -15.88 30.53
C ASP A 373 -10.38 -16.95 30.96
N PHE A 374 -11.63 -16.53 31.16
CA PHE A 374 -12.66 -17.43 31.71
C PHE A 374 -13.35 -18.29 30.65
N LYS A 375 -12.83 -18.39 29.42
CA LYS A 375 -13.51 -19.13 28.32
C LYS A 375 -13.80 -20.59 28.70
N ASP A 376 -12.75 -21.38 28.88
CA ASP A 376 -12.82 -22.85 28.93
C ASP A 376 -13.09 -23.40 30.34
N ILE A 377 -13.62 -22.57 31.24
CA ILE A 377 -13.81 -22.94 32.65
C ILE A 377 -15.07 -23.79 32.84
N MET A 378 -14.86 -25.02 33.30
CA MET A 378 -15.89 -26.04 33.55
C MET A 378 -16.49 -26.01 34.98
N PHE A 379 -15.89 -25.27 35.92
CA PHE A 379 -16.24 -25.30 37.34
C PHE A 379 -16.30 -23.89 37.93
N GLU A 380 -17.13 -23.68 38.95
CA GLU A 380 -17.17 -22.39 39.67
C GLU A 380 -15.87 -22.19 40.46
N ILE A 381 -15.20 -21.04 40.24
CA ILE A 381 -13.94 -20.69 40.93
C ILE A 381 -14.24 -20.43 42.41
N GLU A 382 -13.41 -20.98 43.31
CA GLU A 382 -13.60 -20.75 44.74
C GLU A 382 -13.47 -19.26 45.09
N LYS A 383 -14.40 -18.76 45.91
CA LYS A 383 -14.43 -17.34 46.30
C LYS A 383 -13.11 -16.85 46.90
N SER A 384 -12.40 -17.68 47.68
CA SER A 384 -11.09 -17.34 48.28
C SER A 384 -9.98 -17.15 47.23
N GLN A 385 -9.98 -18.00 46.20
CA GLN A 385 -9.09 -17.89 45.03
C GLN A 385 -9.41 -16.62 44.24
N MET A 386 -10.69 -16.34 43.99
CA MET A 386 -11.12 -15.13 43.28
C MET A 386 -10.81 -13.85 44.09
N GLU A 387 -10.93 -13.86 45.42
CA GLU A 387 -10.54 -12.75 46.29
C GLU A 387 -9.03 -12.47 46.24
N THR A 388 -8.22 -13.53 46.17
CA THR A 388 -6.76 -13.42 46.02
C THR A 388 -6.39 -12.83 44.65
N GLN A 389 -6.99 -13.35 43.57
CA GLN A 389 -6.70 -12.90 42.20
C GLN A 389 -7.25 -11.48 41.94
N ALA A 390 -8.39 -11.10 42.52
CA ALA A 390 -8.89 -9.72 42.47
C ALA A 390 -7.88 -8.68 43.00
N GLN A 391 -7.11 -9.03 44.04
CA GLN A 391 -6.07 -8.16 44.59
C GLN A 391 -4.79 -8.14 43.74
N ILE A 392 -4.42 -9.28 43.12
CA ILE A 392 -3.31 -9.35 42.16
C ILE A 392 -3.63 -8.49 40.93
N LEU A 393 -4.81 -8.67 40.33
CA LEU A 393 -5.29 -7.89 39.19
C LEU A 393 -5.32 -6.39 39.49
N LEU A 394 -5.81 -5.99 40.68
CA LEU A 394 -5.84 -4.60 41.09
C LEU A 394 -4.44 -3.98 41.22
N GLU A 395 -3.46 -4.71 41.76
CA GLU A 395 -2.10 -4.20 41.87
C GLU A 395 -1.42 -4.08 40.50
N GLU A 396 -1.71 -4.98 39.56
CA GLU A 396 -1.28 -4.83 38.17
C GLU A 396 -1.96 -3.66 37.46
N MET A 397 -3.28 -3.50 37.61
CA MET A 397 -4.00 -2.32 37.09
C MET A 397 -3.41 -1.01 37.63
N ARG A 398 -2.92 -1.00 38.88
CA ARG A 398 -2.21 0.15 39.47
C ARG A 398 -0.81 0.37 38.87
N LYS A 399 -0.07 -0.69 38.50
CA LYS A 399 1.17 -0.56 37.71
C LYS A 399 0.89 -0.02 36.32
N THR A 400 -0.06 -0.59 35.58
CA THR A 400 -0.47 -0.14 34.23
C THR A 400 -0.89 1.33 34.23
N VAL A 401 -1.77 1.73 35.15
CA VAL A 401 -2.24 3.12 35.21
C VAL A 401 -1.17 4.12 35.67
N SER A 402 -0.09 3.65 36.32
CA SER A 402 1.02 4.51 36.74
C SER A 402 1.83 5.09 35.58
N LEU A 403 1.67 4.54 34.37
CA LEU A 403 2.29 5.04 33.14
C LEU A 403 1.63 6.32 32.61
N TYR A 404 0.36 6.54 32.93
CA TYR A 404 -0.45 7.64 32.41
C TYR A 404 -0.42 8.88 33.35
N PRO A 405 -0.76 10.08 32.85
CA PRO A 405 -0.89 11.27 33.69
C PRO A 405 -2.15 11.26 34.58
N HIS A 406 -3.08 10.33 34.35
CA HIS A 406 -4.36 10.21 35.05
C HIS A 406 -4.63 8.79 35.54
N ASN A 407 -5.58 8.67 36.48
CA ASN A 407 -6.06 7.39 37.01
C ASN A 407 -7.37 6.89 36.37
N VAL A 408 -7.45 6.93 35.03
CA VAL A 408 -8.37 6.11 34.24
C VAL A 408 -7.57 5.01 33.55
N LEU A 409 -8.07 3.79 33.55
CA LEU A 409 -7.47 2.64 32.88
C LEU A 409 -8.43 2.03 31.85
N LEU A 410 -7.92 1.85 30.64
CA LEU A 410 -8.51 1.02 29.60
C LEU A 410 -8.08 -0.43 29.82
N TYR A 411 -9.03 -1.33 30.03
CA TYR A 411 -8.81 -2.78 30.11
C TYR A 411 -9.65 -3.42 29.00
N ILE A 412 -9.08 -3.53 27.79
CA ILE A 412 -9.73 -4.26 26.70
C ILE A 412 -9.98 -5.72 27.10
N LEU A 413 -10.93 -6.42 26.49
CA LEU A 413 -11.23 -7.82 26.82
C LEU A 413 -11.60 -8.60 25.56
N GLY A 414 -10.59 -9.19 24.93
CA GLY A 414 -10.73 -9.89 23.66
C GLY A 414 -9.45 -10.61 23.23
N ASP A 415 -9.57 -11.30 22.10
CA ASP A 415 -8.64 -12.23 21.46
C ASP A 415 -9.21 -12.45 20.04
N ASP A 416 -8.54 -13.26 19.23
CA ASP A 416 -9.01 -13.60 17.88
C ASP A 416 -10.30 -14.45 17.95
N PHE A 417 -11.30 -14.10 17.13
CA PHE A 417 -12.61 -14.76 16.95
C PHE A 417 -13.36 -15.12 18.25
N ARG A 418 -13.21 -14.30 19.30
CA ARG A 418 -13.88 -14.47 20.58
C ARG A 418 -15.38 -14.25 20.54
N TRP A 419 -16.01 -14.67 21.64
CA TRP A 419 -17.43 -14.47 21.94
C TRP A 419 -18.38 -15.29 21.04
N ALA A 420 -17.85 -16.24 20.25
CA ALA A 420 -18.65 -17.13 19.42
C ALA A 420 -19.52 -18.11 20.24
N GLU A 421 -19.15 -18.41 21.49
CA GLU A 421 -19.83 -19.41 22.32
C GLU A 421 -20.71 -18.79 23.43
N ASP A 422 -21.93 -19.31 23.60
CA ASP A 422 -22.88 -18.80 24.62
C ASP A 422 -22.44 -19.08 26.07
N THR A 423 -21.63 -20.13 26.24
CA THR A 423 -20.87 -20.48 27.45
C THR A 423 -19.78 -19.46 27.76
N GLU A 424 -19.01 -19.04 26.76
CA GLU A 424 -17.95 -18.03 26.89
C GLU A 424 -18.51 -16.70 27.40
N TRP A 425 -19.58 -16.18 26.77
CA TRP A 425 -20.26 -14.97 27.27
C TRP A 425 -20.66 -15.12 28.74
N THR A 426 -21.26 -16.25 29.09
CA THR A 426 -21.75 -16.53 30.45
C THR A 426 -20.61 -16.57 31.47
N ASN A 427 -19.50 -17.23 31.13
CA ASN A 427 -18.34 -17.38 32.00
C ASN A 427 -17.56 -16.07 32.17
N GLN A 428 -17.26 -15.38 31.07
CA GLN A 428 -16.57 -14.09 31.09
C GLN A 428 -17.39 -13.08 31.89
N TYR A 429 -18.67 -12.89 31.57
CA TYR A 429 -19.54 -11.93 32.26
C TYR A 429 -19.63 -12.24 33.76
N LYS A 430 -19.97 -13.47 34.16
CA LYS A 430 -20.12 -13.82 35.59
C LYS A 430 -18.83 -13.60 36.39
N ASN A 431 -17.68 -14.03 35.88
CA ASN A 431 -16.42 -13.93 36.61
C ASN A 431 -15.89 -12.49 36.64
N TYR A 432 -15.98 -11.72 35.55
CA TYR A 432 -15.65 -10.29 35.59
C TYR A 432 -16.62 -9.49 36.48
N LYS A 433 -17.92 -9.82 36.52
CA LYS A 433 -18.86 -9.23 37.50
C LYS A 433 -18.49 -9.58 38.94
N LEU A 434 -17.94 -10.77 39.21
CA LEU A 434 -17.45 -11.15 40.54
C LEU A 434 -16.17 -10.38 40.89
N LEU A 435 -15.19 -10.28 39.99
CA LEU A 435 -14.00 -9.44 40.16
C LEU A 435 -14.36 -7.98 40.45
N MET A 436 -15.20 -7.37 39.61
CA MET A 436 -15.72 -6.01 39.81
C MET A 436 -16.38 -5.86 41.18
N LYS A 437 -17.20 -6.83 41.61
CA LYS A 437 -17.86 -6.80 42.92
C LYS A 437 -16.82 -6.81 44.05
N LEU A 438 -15.86 -7.73 44.02
CA LEU A 438 -14.83 -7.87 45.06
C LEU A 438 -13.88 -6.66 45.12
N ILE A 439 -13.54 -6.08 43.97
CA ILE A 439 -12.70 -4.89 43.86
C ILE A 439 -13.46 -3.65 44.36
N ASN A 440 -14.68 -3.41 43.88
CA ASN A 440 -15.44 -2.20 44.22
C ASN A 440 -16.02 -2.23 45.64
N SER A 441 -16.29 -3.40 46.23
CA SER A 441 -16.93 -3.48 47.56
C SER A 441 -16.00 -3.21 48.74
N ASN A 442 -14.69 -3.10 48.52
CA ASN A 442 -13.71 -2.76 49.56
C ASN A 442 -13.30 -1.28 49.43
N PRO A 443 -13.72 -0.38 50.34
CA PRO A 443 -13.36 1.04 50.26
C PRO A 443 -11.85 1.32 50.28
N ALA A 444 -11.04 0.42 50.88
CA ALA A 444 -9.58 0.54 50.88
C ALA A 444 -8.92 0.29 49.52
N ASN A 445 -9.67 -0.21 48.52
CA ASN A 445 -9.17 -0.36 47.15
C ASN A 445 -9.19 0.98 46.38
N ASP A 446 -10.11 1.90 46.69
CA ASP A 446 -10.29 3.20 46.01
C ASP A 446 -10.50 3.08 44.48
N VAL A 447 -11.35 2.12 44.06
CA VAL A 447 -11.56 1.76 42.65
C VAL A 447 -13.04 1.71 42.28
N ILE A 448 -13.34 2.13 41.04
CA ILE A 448 -14.59 1.87 40.32
C ILE A 448 -14.23 1.09 39.05
N MET A 449 -14.45 -0.23 39.07
CA MET A 449 -14.27 -1.12 37.91
C MET A 449 -15.64 -1.49 37.34
N GLN A 450 -15.85 -1.26 36.04
CA GLN A 450 -17.13 -1.50 35.36
C GLN A 450 -16.90 -1.86 33.88
N PHE A 451 -17.93 -2.37 33.20
CA PHE A 451 -17.91 -2.47 31.74
C PHE A 451 -18.05 -1.08 31.12
N GLY A 452 -17.50 -0.91 29.91
CA GLY A 452 -17.65 0.30 29.10
C GLY A 452 -17.17 0.09 27.66
N THR A 453 -17.07 1.18 26.92
CA THR A 453 -16.55 1.22 25.55
C THR A 453 -15.33 2.15 25.46
N LEU A 454 -14.69 2.26 24.29
CA LEU A 454 -13.58 3.21 24.09
C LEU A 454 -14.05 4.65 24.34
N LYS A 455 -15.25 5.01 23.91
CA LYS A 455 -15.85 6.32 24.23
C LYS A 455 -15.97 6.56 25.73
N ASN A 456 -16.41 5.58 26.52
CA ASN A 456 -16.51 5.78 27.98
C ASN A 456 -15.13 6.00 28.62
N TYR A 457 -14.10 5.30 28.14
CA TYR A 457 -12.73 5.53 28.56
C TYR A 457 -12.26 6.94 28.20
N TYR A 458 -12.34 7.33 26.92
CA TYR A 458 -11.82 8.61 26.46
C TYR A 458 -12.61 9.82 26.99
N ASP A 459 -13.94 9.73 27.14
CA ASP A 459 -14.74 10.77 27.79
C ASP A 459 -14.27 10.99 29.25
N ALA A 460 -13.99 9.91 29.99
CA ALA A 460 -13.49 9.99 31.38
C ALA A 460 -12.03 10.44 31.48
N VAL A 461 -11.19 10.11 30.50
CA VAL A 461 -9.84 10.68 30.35
C VAL A 461 -9.93 12.18 30.18
N PHE A 462 -10.78 12.66 29.26
CA PHE A 462 -10.94 14.10 28.99
C PHE A 462 -11.63 14.85 30.14
N GLU A 463 -12.46 14.18 30.95
CA GLU A 463 -13.04 14.74 32.19
C GLU A 463 -12.00 14.90 33.34
N ARG A 464 -10.86 14.18 33.27
CA ARG A 464 -9.78 14.26 34.28
C ARG A 464 -8.56 15.04 33.80
N SER A 465 -8.34 15.11 32.49
CA SER A 465 -7.15 15.66 31.86
C SER A 465 -7.46 16.62 30.71
N GLY A 466 -8.69 17.10 30.55
CA GLY A 466 -9.05 17.98 29.43
C GLY A 466 -9.00 17.28 28.08
N THR A 467 -9.46 17.96 27.03
CA THR A 467 -9.42 17.43 25.65
C THR A 467 -8.04 17.60 25.03
N PRO A 468 -7.70 16.86 23.94
CA PRO A 468 -6.46 17.06 23.20
C PRO A 468 -6.32 18.48 22.62
N ASP A 469 -7.45 19.14 22.38
CA ASP A 469 -7.55 20.52 21.91
C ASP A 469 -7.42 21.58 23.05
N ALA A 470 -7.19 21.16 24.30
CA ALA A 470 -7.11 22.04 25.47
C ALA A 470 -5.68 22.15 26.06
N PRO A 471 -5.33 23.24 26.78
CA PRO A 471 -3.93 23.53 27.12
C PRO A 471 -3.26 22.65 28.18
N THR A 472 -3.98 21.74 28.86
CA THR A 472 -3.48 21.03 30.05
C THR A 472 -4.11 19.65 30.26
N PRO A 473 -3.32 18.60 30.54
CA PRO A 473 -1.86 18.56 30.54
C PRO A 473 -1.31 18.42 29.12
N SER A 474 -0.14 19.00 28.87
CA SER A 474 0.60 18.75 27.62
C SER A 474 1.08 17.30 27.59
N LEU A 475 0.38 16.44 26.85
CA LEU A 475 0.88 15.11 26.47
C LEU A 475 2.20 15.25 25.70
N PRO A 476 3.10 14.25 25.75
CA PRO A 476 4.27 14.23 24.91
C PRO A 476 3.86 14.20 23.42
N SER A 477 4.67 14.83 22.58
CA SER A 477 4.50 14.84 21.12
C SER A 477 5.42 13.81 20.44
N VAL A 478 4.86 13.02 19.53
CA VAL A 478 5.57 11.98 18.78
C VAL A 478 5.44 12.26 17.28
N GLN A 479 6.55 12.19 16.54
CA GLN A 479 6.57 12.36 15.08
C GLN A 479 7.31 11.21 14.39
N GLY A 480 6.87 10.88 13.17
CA GLY A 480 7.36 9.75 12.37
C GLY A 480 6.36 8.59 12.34
N ASP A 481 6.82 7.44 11.89
CA ASP A 481 6.09 6.17 11.83
C ASP A 481 6.74 5.09 12.72
N PHE A 482 5.99 4.02 12.99
CA PHE A 482 6.42 2.90 13.83
C PHE A 482 6.97 1.73 13.00
N PHE A 483 7.66 2.03 11.90
CA PHE A 483 8.29 1.06 11.01
C PHE A 483 9.83 1.04 11.16
N PRO A 484 10.49 -0.11 10.94
CA PRO A 484 9.89 -1.44 10.80
C PRO A 484 9.40 -1.99 12.16
N TYR A 485 8.35 -2.82 12.13
CA TYR A 485 7.93 -3.57 13.30
C TYR A 485 8.88 -4.74 13.56
N ALA A 486 9.18 -4.97 14.84
CA ALA A 486 9.85 -6.16 15.32
C ALA A 486 9.24 -6.56 16.66
N ASP A 487 8.79 -7.81 16.77
CA ASP A 487 8.30 -8.40 18.01
C ASP A 487 9.45 -9.01 18.83
N LYS A 488 10.46 -9.59 18.17
CA LYS A 488 11.64 -10.22 18.80
C LYS A 488 12.96 -9.77 18.15
N TYR A 489 14.08 -10.21 18.74
CA TYR A 489 15.45 -9.73 18.48
C TYR A 489 15.82 -9.52 16.99
N GLU A 490 15.76 -10.54 16.14
CA GLU A 490 16.05 -10.46 14.69
C GLU A 490 14.77 -10.48 13.83
N ASP A 491 13.60 -10.47 14.47
CA ASP A 491 12.33 -10.80 13.85
C ASP A 491 11.65 -9.53 13.35
N TYR A 492 12.23 -8.97 12.29
CA TYR A 492 11.73 -7.78 11.61
C TYR A 492 10.66 -8.18 10.58
N TRP A 493 9.45 -7.64 10.76
CA TRP A 493 8.28 -7.87 9.93
C TRP A 493 8.35 -6.96 8.70
N THR A 494 9.34 -7.23 7.83
CA THR A 494 9.61 -6.44 6.62
C THR A 494 9.49 -7.24 5.33
N GLY A 495 9.28 -8.56 5.44
CA GLY A 495 9.02 -9.44 4.31
C GLY A 495 7.65 -9.19 3.67
N TYR A 496 6.64 -8.91 4.51
CA TYR A 496 5.27 -8.65 4.06
C TYR A 496 5.13 -7.38 3.20
N PHE A 497 6.13 -6.47 3.22
CA PHE A 497 6.15 -5.32 2.32
C PHE A 497 6.17 -5.73 0.84
N THR A 498 6.74 -6.91 0.51
CA THR A 498 6.77 -7.48 -0.85
C THR A 498 5.97 -8.78 -1.00
N SER A 499 5.72 -9.57 0.06
CA SER A 499 5.01 -10.87 -0.02
C SER A 499 3.74 -10.85 -0.90
N ARG A 500 3.62 -11.83 -1.81
CA ARG A 500 2.57 -11.92 -2.85
C ARG A 500 2.42 -10.66 -3.72
N PRO A 501 3.47 -10.19 -4.41
CA PRO A 501 3.45 -8.91 -5.14
C PRO A 501 2.44 -8.89 -6.30
N PHE A 502 2.05 -10.05 -6.84
CA PHE A 502 0.95 -10.22 -7.80
C PHE A 502 -0.37 -9.57 -7.33
N TYR A 503 -0.75 -9.77 -6.06
CA TYR A 503 -2.00 -9.21 -5.55
C TYR A 503 -1.83 -7.75 -5.10
N LYS A 504 -0.65 -7.33 -4.65
CA LYS A 504 -0.33 -5.90 -4.44
C LYS A 504 -0.49 -5.11 -5.74
N GLN A 505 -0.07 -5.67 -6.87
CA GLN A 505 -0.33 -5.11 -8.21
C GLN A 505 -1.83 -5.12 -8.54
N MET A 506 -2.53 -6.24 -8.34
CA MET A 506 -3.95 -6.38 -8.65
C MET A 506 -4.84 -5.42 -7.83
N SER A 507 -4.46 -5.09 -6.59
CA SER A 507 -5.08 -3.98 -5.81
C SER A 507 -4.96 -2.66 -6.54
N ARG A 508 -3.76 -2.30 -7.02
CA ARG A 508 -3.50 -1.01 -7.68
C ARG A 508 -4.20 -0.89 -9.03
N GLU A 509 -4.40 -2.01 -9.73
CA GLU A 509 -5.30 -2.08 -10.89
C GLU A 509 -6.74 -1.78 -10.49
N LEU A 510 -7.26 -2.37 -9.41
CA LEU A 510 -8.61 -2.07 -8.94
C LEU A 510 -8.75 -0.63 -8.41
N GLU A 511 -7.73 -0.08 -7.74
CA GLU A 511 -7.71 1.31 -7.24
C GLU A 511 -7.87 2.32 -8.38
N ARG A 512 -7.05 2.22 -9.44
CA ARG A 512 -7.15 3.15 -10.58
C ARG A 512 -8.43 2.90 -11.40
N ASP A 513 -8.85 1.64 -11.56
CA ASP A 513 -10.01 1.27 -12.39
C ASP A 513 -11.31 1.71 -11.70
N LEU A 514 -11.41 1.55 -10.37
CA LEU A 514 -12.52 2.08 -9.56
C LEU A 514 -12.53 3.62 -9.56
N ARG A 515 -11.38 4.26 -9.36
CA ARG A 515 -11.25 5.73 -9.43
C ARG A 515 -11.73 6.28 -10.78
N THR A 516 -11.41 5.60 -11.87
CA THR A 516 -11.91 5.94 -13.22
C THR A 516 -13.42 5.70 -13.36
N ALA A 517 -13.94 4.58 -12.86
CA ALA A 517 -15.37 4.28 -12.88
C ALA A 517 -16.20 5.33 -12.11
N GLU A 518 -15.73 5.75 -10.93
CA GLU A 518 -16.35 6.82 -10.13
C GLU A 518 -16.37 8.16 -10.90
N ILE A 519 -15.23 8.54 -11.48
CA ILE A 519 -15.08 9.75 -12.31
C ILE A 519 -16.06 9.72 -13.51
N LEU A 520 -16.08 8.62 -14.27
CA LEU A 520 -16.91 8.48 -15.48
C LEU A 520 -18.40 8.51 -15.15
N LEU A 521 -18.83 7.88 -14.04
CA LEU A 521 -20.23 7.91 -13.62
C LEU A 521 -20.66 9.32 -13.19
N VAL A 522 -19.81 10.06 -12.48
CA VAL A 522 -20.08 11.47 -12.11
C VAL A 522 -20.22 12.33 -13.36
N LEU A 523 -19.34 12.15 -14.35
CA LEU A 523 -19.42 12.87 -15.64
C LEU A 523 -20.69 12.52 -16.42
N ALA A 524 -21.07 11.23 -16.49
CA ALA A 524 -22.32 10.82 -17.14
C ALA A 524 -23.56 11.38 -16.43
N LYS A 525 -23.61 11.37 -15.10
CA LYS A 525 -24.70 11.97 -14.31
C LYS A 525 -24.82 13.49 -14.49
N LEU A 526 -23.69 14.18 -14.67
CA LEU A 526 -23.67 15.60 -15.03
C LEU A 526 -24.19 15.84 -16.45
N GLU A 527 -23.82 14.98 -17.39
CA GLU A 527 -24.27 15.13 -18.77
C GLU A 527 -25.78 14.84 -18.93
N SER A 528 -26.29 13.79 -18.29
CA SER A 528 -27.72 13.43 -18.27
C SER A 528 -28.61 14.33 -17.40
N PHE A 529 -28.10 15.43 -16.84
CA PHE A 529 -28.91 16.33 -16.03
C PHE A 529 -30.12 16.89 -16.80
N GLY A 530 -31.32 16.71 -16.26
CA GLY A 530 -32.59 17.11 -16.90
C GLY A 530 -33.24 16.01 -17.77
N ASN A 531 -32.65 14.81 -17.85
CA ASN A 531 -33.27 13.65 -18.47
C ASN A 531 -33.83 12.69 -17.39
N ASP A 532 -35.15 12.78 -17.14
CA ASP A 532 -35.84 11.93 -16.15
C ASP A 532 -35.83 10.43 -16.48
N GLY A 533 -35.40 10.02 -17.68
CA GLY A 533 -35.26 8.62 -18.09
C GLY A 533 -33.88 8.00 -17.85
N ALA A 534 -32.90 8.75 -17.32
CA ALA A 534 -31.52 8.27 -17.18
C ALA A 534 -31.29 7.43 -15.91
N ASP A 535 -31.28 6.10 -16.05
CA ASP A 535 -30.97 5.19 -14.95
C ASP A 535 -29.46 4.92 -14.78
N PHE A 536 -29.06 4.85 -13.51
CA PHE A 536 -27.70 4.63 -13.00
C PHE A 536 -27.67 3.65 -11.80
N GLN A 537 -28.76 2.93 -11.49
CA GLN A 537 -28.79 1.99 -10.35
C GLN A 537 -27.79 0.85 -10.52
N GLU A 538 -27.74 0.23 -11.71
CA GLU A 538 -26.73 -0.81 -12.03
C GLU A 538 -25.29 -0.28 -11.88
N ASP A 539 -25.06 0.96 -12.29
CA ASP A 539 -23.75 1.60 -12.19
C ASP A 539 -23.32 1.81 -10.73
N LEU A 540 -24.26 2.20 -9.86
CA LEU A 540 -24.03 2.33 -8.42
C LEU A 540 -23.75 0.96 -7.77
N ILE A 541 -24.49 -0.09 -8.13
CA ILE A 541 -24.27 -1.47 -7.65
C ILE A 541 -22.90 -2.00 -8.13
N GLY A 542 -22.47 -1.65 -9.34
CA GLY A 542 -21.13 -1.97 -9.85
C GLY A 542 -20.03 -1.29 -9.05
N LEU A 543 -20.17 0.01 -8.76
CA LEU A 543 -19.24 0.74 -7.91
C LEU A 543 -19.22 0.21 -6.46
N GLU A 544 -20.37 -0.15 -5.89
CA GLU A 544 -20.44 -0.74 -4.55
C GLU A 544 -19.66 -2.06 -4.47
N ARG A 545 -19.90 -2.99 -5.39
CA ARG A 545 -19.18 -4.28 -5.40
C ARG A 545 -17.67 -4.14 -5.62
N ALA A 546 -17.27 -3.16 -6.44
CA ALA A 546 -15.86 -2.83 -6.62
C ALA A 546 -15.25 -2.20 -5.36
N ALA A 547 -16.01 -1.36 -4.63
CA ALA A 547 -15.61 -0.80 -3.33
C ALA A 547 -15.49 -1.86 -2.23
N GLU A 548 -16.46 -2.79 -2.13
CA GLU A 548 -16.40 -3.94 -1.22
C GLU A 548 -15.16 -4.80 -1.50
N SER A 549 -14.90 -5.11 -2.78
CA SER A 549 -13.77 -5.94 -3.19
C SER A 549 -12.41 -5.27 -2.91
N LEU A 550 -12.28 -3.98 -3.21
CA LEU A 550 -11.06 -3.21 -2.93
C LEU A 550 -10.85 -3.03 -1.43
N GLY A 551 -11.91 -2.62 -0.72
CA GLY A 551 -11.88 -2.31 0.71
C GLY A 551 -11.58 -3.54 1.56
N LEU A 552 -12.14 -4.70 1.19
CA LEU A 552 -11.80 -5.98 1.82
C LEU A 552 -10.31 -6.28 1.67
N PHE A 553 -9.78 -6.10 0.46
CA PHE A 553 -8.39 -6.44 0.18
C PHE A 553 -7.38 -5.54 0.90
N GLN A 554 -7.78 -4.42 1.49
CA GLN A 554 -6.88 -3.61 2.32
C GLN A 554 -6.61 -4.24 3.70
N HIS A 555 -7.26 -5.35 4.06
CA HIS A 555 -7.04 -6.08 5.31
C HIS A 555 -5.57 -6.47 5.53
N HIS A 556 -5.13 -6.52 6.79
CA HIS A 556 -3.74 -6.78 7.18
C HIS A 556 -3.26 -8.23 6.96
N ASP A 557 -4.10 -9.17 6.51
CA ASP A 557 -3.65 -10.44 5.90
C ASP A 557 -3.93 -10.58 4.39
N ALA A 558 -4.53 -9.55 3.78
CA ALA A 558 -4.88 -9.52 2.36
C ALA A 558 -3.76 -8.89 1.51
N ILE A 559 -3.66 -7.56 1.49
CA ILE A 559 -2.64 -6.82 0.71
C ILE A 559 -1.22 -7.04 1.21
N THR A 560 -1.04 -7.39 2.48
CA THR A 560 0.24 -7.84 3.06
C THR A 560 0.74 -9.15 2.47
N GLY A 561 -0.17 -9.96 1.92
CA GLY A 561 0.12 -11.29 1.39
C GLY A 561 0.26 -12.38 2.47
N THR A 562 -0.13 -12.09 3.72
CA THR A 562 0.13 -12.99 4.87
C THR A 562 -0.96 -14.01 5.16
N SER A 563 -2.09 -14.00 4.44
CA SER A 563 -3.06 -15.11 4.49
C SER A 563 -2.55 -16.43 3.87
N LYS A 564 -3.17 -17.55 4.29
CA LYS A 564 -2.98 -18.88 3.71
C LYS A 564 -3.27 -18.92 2.21
N GLN A 565 -2.70 -19.90 1.50
CA GLN A 565 -2.82 -19.97 0.04
C GLN A 565 -4.27 -20.03 -0.46
N MET A 566 -5.15 -20.77 0.22
CA MET A 566 -6.57 -20.86 -0.15
C MET A 566 -7.32 -19.53 0.02
N VAL A 567 -6.94 -18.73 1.02
CA VAL A 567 -7.55 -17.42 1.29
C VAL A 567 -7.01 -16.36 0.32
N ALA A 568 -5.71 -16.41 0.00
CA ALA A 568 -5.13 -15.58 -1.05
C ALA A 568 -5.77 -15.83 -2.43
N LEU A 569 -6.15 -17.07 -2.73
CA LEU A 569 -6.91 -17.40 -3.96
C LEU A 569 -8.32 -16.80 -3.93
N ASP A 570 -9.06 -16.93 -2.82
CA ASP A 570 -10.37 -16.29 -2.62
C ASP A 570 -10.31 -14.76 -2.76
N TYR A 571 -9.30 -14.10 -2.15
CA TYR A 571 -9.05 -12.68 -2.38
C TYR A 571 -8.80 -12.33 -3.85
N GLY A 572 -8.12 -13.22 -4.60
CA GLY A 572 -7.92 -13.08 -6.04
C GLY A 572 -9.23 -13.10 -6.82
N ASP A 573 -10.12 -14.03 -6.49
CA ASP A 573 -11.44 -14.17 -7.11
C ASP A 573 -12.31 -12.93 -6.78
N LYS A 574 -12.28 -12.44 -5.54
CA LYS A 574 -12.98 -11.21 -5.15
C LYS A 574 -12.40 -9.95 -5.82
N LEU A 575 -11.07 -9.81 -5.92
CA LEU A 575 -10.42 -8.73 -6.69
C LEU A 575 -10.79 -8.79 -8.19
N GLN A 576 -10.85 -9.99 -8.80
CA GLN A 576 -11.27 -10.17 -10.19
C GLN A 576 -12.73 -9.72 -10.38
N ASN A 577 -13.62 -10.07 -9.44
CA ASN A 577 -14.99 -9.59 -9.44
C ASN A 577 -15.06 -8.06 -9.34
N GLY A 578 -14.29 -7.45 -8.44
CA GLY A 578 -14.17 -5.98 -8.32
C GLY A 578 -13.72 -5.32 -9.62
N LEU A 579 -12.69 -5.87 -10.28
CA LEU A 579 -12.22 -5.39 -11.59
C LEU A 579 -13.33 -5.48 -12.64
N LEU A 580 -14.00 -6.63 -12.76
CA LEU A 580 -15.10 -6.83 -13.73
C LEU A 580 -16.27 -5.85 -13.49
N MET A 581 -16.60 -5.54 -12.23
CA MET A 581 -17.65 -4.57 -11.89
C MET A 581 -17.23 -3.14 -12.25
N ALA A 582 -15.99 -2.74 -11.93
CA ALA A 582 -15.44 -1.44 -12.35
C ALA A 582 -15.36 -1.32 -13.88
N HIS A 583 -14.95 -2.37 -14.57
CA HIS A 583 -14.86 -2.46 -16.04
C HIS A 583 -16.23 -2.30 -16.70
N ALA A 584 -17.28 -2.93 -16.16
CA ALA A 584 -18.65 -2.76 -16.64
C ALA A 584 -19.12 -1.30 -16.53
N VAL A 585 -18.84 -0.63 -15.41
CA VAL A 585 -19.15 0.80 -15.22
C VAL A 585 -18.33 1.69 -16.17
N ILE A 586 -17.04 1.40 -16.38
CA ILE A 586 -16.20 2.12 -17.36
C ILE A 586 -16.82 2.01 -18.76
N LEU A 587 -17.07 0.79 -19.24
CA LEU A 587 -17.58 0.53 -20.59
C LEU A 587 -18.94 1.23 -20.82
N LYS A 588 -19.90 1.04 -19.89
CA LYS A 588 -21.24 1.63 -19.98
C LYS A 588 -21.21 3.16 -19.99
N ASN A 589 -20.31 3.79 -19.24
CA ASN A 589 -20.21 5.26 -19.21
C ASN A 589 -19.40 5.83 -20.38
N VAL A 590 -18.39 5.12 -20.89
CA VAL A 590 -17.73 5.47 -22.17
C VAL A 590 -18.73 5.40 -23.32
N GLN A 591 -19.61 4.39 -23.37
CA GLN A 591 -20.69 4.30 -24.35
C GLN A 591 -21.64 5.51 -24.28
N ARG A 592 -22.14 5.88 -23.09
CA ARG A 592 -22.98 7.08 -22.89
C ARG A 592 -22.30 8.36 -23.37
N GLN A 593 -21.01 8.53 -23.09
CA GLN A 593 -20.23 9.74 -23.42
C GLN A 593 -19.82 9.83 -24.90
N ALA A 594 -19.85 8.70 -25.61
CA ALA A 594 -19.56 8.59 -27.03
C ALA A 594 -20.82 8.60 -27.93
N ASP A 595 -22.02 8.79 -27.35
CA ASP A 595 -23.32 8.56 -28.01
C ASP A 595 -23.41 7.16 -28.68
N ALA A 596 -22.80 6.17 -28.01
CA ALA A 596 -22.47 4.86 -28.53
C ALA A 596 -23.20 3.71 -27.80
N GLU A 597 -24.35 3.99 -27.19
CA GLU A 597 -25.13 3.02 -26.38
C GLU A 597 -25.56 1.74 -27.14
N ARG A 598 -25.39 1.70 -28.47
CA ARG A 598 -25.70 0.55 -29.34
C ARG A 598 -24.47 -0.10 -29.98
N VAL A 599 -23.27 0.25 -29.53
CA VAL A 599 -22.01 -0.25 -30.10
C VAL A 599 -21.25 -1.05 -29.05
N ASP A 600 -21.01 -2.33 -29.35
CA ASP A 600 -20.21 -3.21 -28.50
C ASP A 600 -18.75 -2.76 -28.52
N ILE A 601 -18.31 -2.18 -27.40
CA ILE A 601 -16.91 -1.82 -27.14
C ILE A 601 -16.31 -2.79 -26.13
N ILE A 602 -15.02 -3.07 -26.29
CA ILE A 602 -14.24 -3.92 -25.39
C ILE A 602 -13.00 -3.20 -24.87
N LEU A 603 -12.46 -3.67 -23.75
CA LEU A 603 -11.21 -3.16 -23.19
C LEU A 603 -10.00 -3.64 -24.01
N GLU A 604 -9.01 -2.76 -24.15
CA GLU A 604 -7.73 -3.10 -24.77
C GLU A 604 -6.93 -4.09 -23.93
N SER A 605 -7.07 -4.05 -22.60
CA SER A 605 -6.51 -5.06 -21.70
C SER A 605 -7.56 -5.59 -20.74
N TYR A 606 -7.58 -6.91 -20.57
CA TYR A 606 -8.50 -7.64 -19.69
C TYR A 606 -7.74 -8.75 -18.97
N ARG A 607 -8.21 -9.17 -17.79
CA ARG A 607 -7.60 -10.27 -17.03
C ARG A 607 -8.39 -11.56 -17.27
N PRO A 608 -7.82 -12.58 -17.96
CA PRO A 608 -8.57 -13.80 -18.33
C PRO A 608 -9.02 -14.65 -17.13
N THR A 609 -8.18 -14.76 -16.10
CA THR A 609 -8.49 -15.46 -14.85
C THR A 609 -7.82 -14.76 -13.65
N PRO A 610 -8.36 -14.92 -12.42
CA PRO A 610 -7.79 -14.36 -11.19
C PRO A 610 -6.29 -14.63 -10.97
N GLY A 611 -5.80 -15.79 -11.43
CA GLY A 611 -4.39 -16.20 -11.31
C GLY A 611 -3.47 -15.79 -12.47
N SER A 612 -3.98 -15.07 -13.47
CA SER A 612 -3.24 -14.67 -14.68
C SER A 612 -2.94 -13.18 -14.73
N LEU A 613 -1.86 -12.78 -15.41
CA LEU A 613 -1.58 -11.37 -15.73
C LEU A 613 -2.61 -10.81 -16.73
N PRO A 614 -2.82 -9.48 -16.79
CA PRO A 614 -3.65 -8.87 -17.82
C PRO A 614 -3.14 -9.18 -19.24
N ALA A 615 -4.03 -9.69 -20.08
CA ALA A 615 -3.79 -9.88 -21.51
C ALA A 615 -4.16 -8.61 -22.30
N LYS A 616 -3.63 -8.45 -23.51
CA LYS A 616 -4.01 -7.39 -24.45
C LYS A 616 -4.80 -7.95 -25.63
N SER A 617 -5.91 -7.30 -25.96
CA SER A 617 -6.81 -7.61 -27.07
C SER A 617 -6.24 -7.10 -28.40
N PRO A 618 -5.87 -7.95 -29.38
CA PRO A 618 -5.32 -7.47 -30.65
C PRO A 618 -6.37 -6.87 -31.58
N LEU A 619 -5.98 -5.84 -32.33
CA LEU A 619 -6.77 -5.24 -33.40
C LEU A 619 -6.69 -6.09 -34.68
N PHE A 620 -7.80 -6.78 -34.98
CA PHE A 620 -8.03 -7.58 -36.18
C PHE A 620 -9.00 -6.88 -37.16
N PHE A 621 -8.70 -6.92 -38.45
CA PHE A 621 -9.44 -6.22 -39.50
C PHE A 621 -10.15 -7.21 -40.44
N LYS A 622 -11.46 -7.36 -40.28
CA LYS A 622 -12.27 -8.27 -41.11
C LYS A 622 -12.41 -7.71 -42.54
N PRO A 623 -12.48 -8.54 -43.59
CA PRO A 623 -12.81 -8.05 -44.93
C PRO A 623 -14.12 -7.28 -44.95
N GLY A 624 -14.11 -6.05 -45.46
CA GLY A 624 -15.23 -5.10 -45.41
C GLY A 624 -15.26 -4.21 -44.16
N ASN A 625 -14.57 -4.58 -43.08
CA ASN A 625 -14.39 -3.80 -41.85
C ASN A 625 -12.89 -3.57 -41.57
N MET A 626 -12.31 -2.66 -42.37
CA MET A 626 -10.88 -2.34 -42.38
C MET A 626 -10.49 -1.19 -41.43
N GLU A 627 -11.40 -0.73 -40.58
CA GLU A 627 -11.23 0.44 -39.71
C GLU A 627 -11.74 0.12 -38.30
N ARG A 628 -11.24 0.82 -37.28
CA ARG A 628 -11.74 0.77 -35.89
C ARG A 628 -11.60 2.12 -35.23
N ILE A 629 -12.58 2.49 -34.42
CA ILE A 629 -12.44 3.58 -33.46
C ILE A 629 -11.88 3.01 -32.16
N VAL A 630 -10.89 3.71 -31.60
CA VAL A 630 -10.30 3.46 -30.29
C VAL A 630 -10.58 4.68 -29.43
N PHE A 631 -11.18 4.48 -28.26
CA PHE A 631 -11.50 5.51 -27.28
C PHE A 631 -10.47 5.49 -26.15
N LEU A 632 -9.91 6.66 -25.84
CA LEU A 632 -8.87 6.84 -24.83
C LEU A 632 -9.32 7.84 -23.79
N PHE A 633 -9.53 7.38 -22.55
CA PHE A 633 -9.92 8.22 -21.42
C PHE A 633 -8.72 8.59 -20.56
N ASN A 634 -8.63 9.86 -20.16
CA ASN A 634 -7.57 10.35 -19.27
C ASN A 634 -8.10 10.59 -17.83
N PRO A 635 -7.88 9.65 -16.88
CA PRO A 635 -8.36 9.81 -15.50
C PRO A 635 -7.58 10.83 -14.65
N LEU A 636 -6.71 11.66 -15.26
CA LEU A 636 -6.05 12.78 -14.61
C LEU A 636 -6.72 14.10 -15.00
N ALA A 637 -6.94 14.96 -14.01
CA ALA A 637 -7.50 16.31 -14.19
C ALA A 637 -6.44 17.34 -14.67
N ARG A 638 -5.56 16.91 -15.58
CA ARG A 638 -4.57 17.72 -16.32
C ARG A 638 -4.33 17.07 -17.69
N SER A 639 -3.96 17.86 -18.70
CA SER A 639 -3.50 17.32 -19.99
C SER A 639 -2.15 16.60 -19.82
N ARG A 640 -1.89 15.59 -20.66
CA ARG A 640 -0.60 14.88 -20.74
C ARG A 640 -0.35 14.30 -22.13
N THR A 641 0.92 14.26 -22.53
CA THR A 641 1.37 13.30 -23.55
C THR A 641 1.48 11.93 -22.89
N THR A 642 0.97 10.90 -23.54
CA THR A 642 1.05 9.52 -23.08
C THR A 642 1.52 8.61 -24.22
N VAL A 643 2.17 7.50 -23.87
CA VAL A 643 2.48 6.42 -24.81
C VAL A 643 1.29 5.47 -24.87
N ILE A 644 0.92 5.07 -26.09
CA ILE A 644 -0.11 4.08 -26.36
C ILE A 644 0.55 2.85 -26.99
N HIS A 645 0.28 1.67 -26.44
CA HIS A 645 0.75 0.37 -26.94
C HIS A 645 -0.44 -0.53 -27.28
N LEU A 646 -0.64 -0.80 -28.57
CA LEU A 646 -1.71 -1.68 -29.07
C LEU A 646 -1.09 -2.91 -29.76
N LEU A 647 -1.80 -4.04 -29.74
CA LEU A 647 -1.43 -5.22 -30.54
C LEU A 647 -2.19 -5.22 -31.87
N SER A 648 -1.56 -5.65 -32.96
CA SER A 648 -2.24 -5.85 -34.25
C SER A 648 -1.58 -6.92 -35.12
N GLU A 649 -2.39 -7.56 -35.97
CA GLU A 649 -1.94 -8.50 -37.00
C GLU A 649 -1.12 -7.87 -38.14
N THR A 650 -1.12 -6.53 -38.28
CA THR A 650 -0.53 -5.85 -39.45
C THR A 650 0.24 -4.58 -39.13
N GLN A 651 1.30 -4.35 -39.92
CA GLN A 651 2.14 -3.14 -39.87
C GLN A 651 1.68 -2.04 -40.84
N ASN A 652 0.67 -2.29 -41.68
CA ASN A 652 0.19 -1.37 -42.71
C ASN A 652 -1.04 -0.60 -42.22
N LEU A 653 -0.85 0.29 -41.25
CA LEU A 653 -1.90 1.07 -40.61
C LEU A 653 -1.83 2.55 -41.02
N ARG A 654 -2.98 3.21 -41.02
CA ARG A 654 -3.14 4.65 -40.85
C ARG A 654 -3.81 4.87 -39.50
N ILE A 655 -3.26 5.77 -38.69
CA ILE A 655 -3.85 6.20 -37.41
C ILE A 655 -4.17 7.69 -37.57
N THR A 656 -5.39 8.12 -37.23
CA THR A 656 -5.81 9.52 -37.34
C THR A 656 -6.59 9.99 -36.11
N ASP A 657 -6.35 11.24 -35.68
CA ASP A 657 -7.09 11.90 -34.62
C ASP A 657 -8.49 12.41 -35.07
N ALA A 658 -9.23 13.05 -34.16
CA ALA A 658 -10.52 13.66 -34.45
C ALA A 658 -10.48 14.82 -35.47
N ASP A 659 -9.32 15.47 -35.64
CA ASP A 659 -9.09 16.50 -36.65
C ASP A 659 -8.60 15.90 -37.99
N GLY A 660 -8.54 14.56 -38.10
CA GLY A 660 -8.11 13.83 -39.30
C GLY A 660 -6.60 13.83 -39.53
N ARG A 661 -5.78 14.27 -38.58
CA ARG A 661 -4.30 14.32 -38.70
C ARG A 661 -3.71 12.92 -38.54
N GLU A 662 -2.79 12.53 -39.44
CA GLU A 662 -2.09 11.24 -39.30
C GLU A 662 -1.11 11.25 -38.12
N ILE A 663 -1.25 10.27 -37.21
CA ILE A 663 -0.37 10.07 -36.06
C ILE A 663 0.80 9.14 -36.47
N ALA A 664 2.03 9.54 -36.10
CA ALA A 664 3.23 8.75 -36.35
C ALA A 664 3.36 7.57 -35.35
N TYR A 665 3.78 6.41 -35.84
CA TYR A 665 3.87 5.18 -35.04
C TYR A 665 5.13 4.36 -35.32
N GLN A 666 5.52 3.57 -34.31
CA GLN A 666 6.65 2.63 -34.35
C GLN A 666 6.12 1.20 -34.23
N VAL A 667 6.53 0.36 -35.17
CA VAL A 667 6.22 -1.08 -35.18
C VAL A 667 7.36 -1.83 -34.51
N SER A 668 7.01 -2.72 -33.59
CA SER A 668 7.94 -3.54 -32.80
C SER A 668 7.37 -4.95 -32.57
N PRO A 669 8.21 -5.93 -32.20
CA PRO A 669 7.72 -7.22 -31.71
C PRO A 669 6.91 -7.03 -30.43
N ALA A 670 5.84 -7.81 -30.26
CA ALA A 670 5.11 -7.92 -29.01
C ALA A 670 5.74 -9.03 -28.15
N LEU A 671 6.23 -8.70 -26.96
CA LEU A 671 6.77 -9.69 -26.03
C LEU A 671 5.63 -10.55 -25.46
N ASN A 672 5.91 -11.82 -25.21
CA ASN A 672 5.00 -12.71 -24.49
C ASN A 672 5.18 -12.53 -22.97
N ASP A 673 4.37 -11.65 -22.36
CA ASP A 673 4.50 -11.26 -20.95
C ASP A 673 4.32 -12.39 -19.92
N VAL A 674 3.87 -13.58 -20.33
CA VAL A 674 3.76 -14.79 -19.47
C VAL A 674 4.89 -15.80 -19.69
N ASP A 675 5.82 -15.56 -20.62
CA ASP A 675 6.98 -16.43 -20.86
C ASP A 675 8.31 -15.76 -20.48
N THR A 676 8.87 -16.19 -19.36
CA THR A 676 10.17 -15.69 -18.88
C THR A 676 11.38 -16.15 -19.71
N GLN A 677 11.20 -16.99 -20.74
CA GLN A 677 12.25 -17.27 -21.75
C GLN A 677 12.31 -16.17 -22.82
N GLY A 678 11.32 -15.27 -22.88
CA GLY A 678 11.31 -14.14 -23.80
C GLY A 678 10.91 -14.51 -25.22
N SER A 679 9.90 -15.38 -25.41
CA SER A 679 9.22 -15.49 -26.69
C SER A 679 8.49 -14.19 -27.09
N TYR A 680 8.23 -14.04 -28.38
CA TYR A 680 7.36 -12.98 -28.92
C TYR A 680 6.05 -13.61 -29.40
N LEU A 681 4.97 -12.83 -29.36
CA LEU A 681 3.66 -13.23 -29.87
C LEU A 681 3.63 -13.14 -31.41
N ASP A 682 2.72 -13.89 -32.05
CA ASP A 682 2.46 -13.82 -33.50
C ASP A 682 1.69 -12.55 -33.93
N VAL A 683 1.84 -11.45 -33.18
CA VAL A 683 1.25 -10.12 -33.42
C VAL A 683 2.27 -9.02 -33.15
N LEU A 684 2.02 -7.83 -33.69
CA LEU A 684 2.94 -6.68 -33.64
C LEU A 684 2.51 -5.68 -32.57
N ARG A 685 3.46 -5.18 -31.78
CA ARG A 685 3.25 -4.03 -30.88
C ARG A 685 3.39 -2.74 -31.68
N ILE A 686 2.27 -2.04 -31.82
CA ILE A 686 2.13 -0.72 -32.42
C ILE A 686 2.23 0.31 -31.30
N THR A 687 3.23 1.20 -31.37
CA THR A 687 3.47 2.23 -30.36
C THR A 687 3.36 3.62 -30.97
N PHE A 688 2.64 4.54 -30.32
CA PHE A 688 2.60 5.96 -30.68
C PHE A 688 2.44 6.85 -29.44
N PHE A 689 2.68 8.14 -29.60
CA PHE A 689 2.37 9.14 -28.57
C PHE A 689 1.05 9.84 -28.89
N LEU A 690 0.27 10.18 -27.86
CA LEU A 690 -0.97 10.93 -27.97
C LEU A 690 -1.06 11.99 -26.87
N GLN A 691 -1.47 13.20 -27.23
CA GLN A 691 -1.89 14.22 -26.27
C GLN A 691 -3.35 13.96 -25.87
N LEU A 692 -3.56 13.78 -24.56
CA LEU A 692 -4.88 13.66 -23.93
C LEU A 692 -5.12 14.83 -22.96
N ASP A 693 -6.37 15.24 -22.87
CA ASP A 693 -6.81 16.44 -22.13
C ASP A 693 -7.51 16.09 -20.81
N PRO A 694 -7.77 17.04 -19.90
CA PRO A 694 -8.11 16.76 -18.51
C PRO A 694 -9.47 16.06 -18.40
N LEU A 695 -9.52 14.86 -17.79
CA LEU A 695 -10.73 14.03 -17.69
C LEU A 695 -11.43 13.80 -19.06
N ALA A 696 -10.70 13.91 -20.17
CA ALA A 696 -11.26 13.85 -21.52
C ALA A 696 -11.33 12.41 -22.04
N LEU A 697 -12.33 12.16 -22.90
CA LEU A 697 -12.48 10.95 -23.71
C LEU A 697 -12.20 11.31 -25.17
N LYS A 698 -11.18 10.68 -25.77
CA LYS A 698 -10.69 10.99 -27.12
C LYS A 698 -10.83 9.78 -28.04
N ALA A 699 -11.53 9.93 -29.15
CA ALA A 699 -11.70 8.88 -30.15
C ALA A 699 -10.73 9.08 -31.33
N ILE A 700 -9.96 8.04 -31.67
CA ILE A 700 -9.06 7.99 -32.83
C ILE A 700 -9.47 6.86 -33.78
N SER A 701 -9.25 7.04 -35.09
CA SER A 701 -9.44 5.97 -36.07
C SER A 701 -8.13 5.25 -36.35
N ILE A 702 -8.19 3.92 -36.44
CA ILE A 702 -7.10 3.05 -36.90
C ILE A 702 -7.60 2.24 -38.10
N LYS A 703 -6.97 2.43 -39.25
CA LYS A 703 -7.38 1.87 -40.54
C LYS A 703 -6.28 1.01 -41.16
N SER A 704 -6.59 -0.26 -41.43
CA SER A 704 -5.71 -1.17 -42.16
C SER A 704 -5.73 -0.89 -43.66
N LEU A 705 -4.54 -0.70 -44.24
CA LEU A 705 -4.33 -0.41 -45.66
C LEU A 705 -4.15 -1.70 -46.50
N GLY A 706 -4.22 -2.88 -45.87
CA GLY A 706 -4.10 -4.20 -46.50
C GLY A 706 -2.71 -4.50 -47.09
N GLU A 707 -2.61 -5.60 -47.85
CA GLU A 707 -1.36 -6.03 -48.50
C GLU A 707 -1.17 -5.50 -49.93
N ARG A 708 -2.27 -5.18 -50.64
CA ARG A 708 -2.21 -4.74 -52.06
C ARG A 708 -1.53 -3.36 -52.24
N THR A 709 -1.30 -2.65 -51.14
CA THR A 709 -0.71 -1.31 -51.07
C THR A 709 0.83 -1.30 -50.92
N LYS A 710 1.53 -2.38 -51.28
CA LYS A 710 3.02 -2.52 -51.26
C LYS A 710 3.85 -1.41 -51.96
N LYS A 711 3.20 -0.43 -52.62
CA LYS A 711 3.84 0.78 -53.21
C LYS A 711 3.67 2.06 -52.37
N ILE A 712 2.86 2.06 -51.31
CA ILE A 712 2.65 3.26 -50.46
C ILE A 712 3.76 3.34 -49.41
N LYS A 713 4.63 4.34 -49.53
CA LYS A 713 5.49 4.77 -48.41
C LYS A 713 4.63 5.48 -47.37
N ILE A 714 4.26 4.79 -46.29
CA ILE A 714 3.65 5.39 -45.11
C ILE A 714 4.72 6.29 -44.45
N LYS A 715 4.65 7.61 -44.65
CA LYS A 715 5.65 8.57 -44.13
C LYS A 715 5.77 8.53 -42.60
N THR A 716 4.66 8.20 -41.95
CA THR A 716 4.40 8.22 -40.51
C THR A 716 4.78 6.92 -39.79
N ARG A 717 5.26 5.89 -40.50
CA ARG A 717 5.63 4.59 -39.92
C ARG A 717 7.15 4.41 -39.78
N SER A 718 7.58 3.97 -38.61
CA SER A 718 8.92 3.42 -38.37
C SER A 718 8.87 1.93 -37.99
N THR A 719 9.98 1.21 -38.20
CA THR A 719 10.14 -0.20 -37.81
C THR A 719 11.38 -0.33 -36.94
N THR A 720 11.23 -0.98 -35.79
CA THR A 720 12.29 -1.18 -34.81
C THR A 720 13.44 -2.04 -35.37
N THR A 721 14.68 -1.59 -35.17
CA THR A 721 15.89 -2.38 -35.46
C THR A 721 16.31 -3.19 -34.22
N ILE A 722 16.82 -4.40 -34.41
CA ILE A 722 17.10 -5.34 -33.31
C ILE A 722 18.57 -5.79 -33.36
N ARG A 723 19.26 -5.71 -32.21
CA ARG A 723 20.55 -6.37 -31.93
C ARG A 723 20.38 -7.40 -30.81
N SER A 724 21.07 -8.54 -30.85
CA SER A 724 20.95 -9.59 -29.84
C SER A 724 22.24 -10.36 -29.57
N THR A 725 22.37 -10.90 -28.35
CA THR A 725 23.36 -11.93 -27.97
C THR A 725 22.87 -13.38 -28.17
N ASP A 726 21.65 -13.59 -28.71
CA ASP A 726 21.15 -14.92 -29.12
C ASP A 726 22.18 -15.61 -30.05
N ARG A 727 22.54 -16.87 -29.76
CA ARG A 727 23.67 -17.55 -30.40
C ARG A 727 23.49 -17.74 -31.91
N ALA A 728 24.61 -17.70 -32.65
CA ALA A 728 24.69 -17.89 -34.10
C ALA A 728 24.41 -19.35 -34.56
N GLY A 729 23.17 -19.80 -34.35
CA GLY A 729 22.62 -21.10 -34.70
C GLY A 729 21.13 -21.11 -34.34
N ASP A 730 20.86 -20.76 -33.08
CA ASP A 730 19.54 -20.42 -32.52
C ASP A 730 19.08 -19.02 -32.97
N LYS A 731 19.08 -18.77 -34.29
CA LYS A 731 18.60 -17.51 -34.86
C LYS A 731 17.11 -17.35 -34.58
N VAL A 732 16.79 -16.64 -33.50
CA VAL A 732 15.42 -16.22 -33.15
C VAL A 732 14.85 -15.41 -34.31
N LYS A 733 14.06 -16.07 -35.16
CA LYS A 733 13.40 -15.46 -36.31
C LYS A 733 12.20 -14.66 -35.83
N ILE A 734 12.46 -13.49 -35.27
CA ILE A 734 11.44 -12.50 -34.91
C ILE A 734 10.71 -12.10 -36.21
N GLN A 735 9.49 -12.60 -36.39
CA GLN A 735 8.82 -12.58 -37.69
C GLN A 735 8.60 -11.15 -38.20
N GLY A 736 9.14 -10.86 -39.39
CA GLY A 736 9.07 -9.53 -40.00
C GLY A 736 10.22 -8.57 -39.64
N PHE A 737 11.15 -8.95 -38.76
CA PHE A 737 12.26 -8.10 -38.31
C PHE A 737 13.63 -8.69 -38.66
N SER A 738 14.60 -7.82 -38.95
CA SER A 738 16.01 -8.21 -39.11
C SER A 738 16.76 -8.10 -37.79
N VAL A 739 17.16 -9.23 -37.22
CA VAL A 739 18.02 -9.30 -36.03
C VAL A 739 19.49 -9.29 -36.47
N LYS A 740 20.29 -8.42 -35.84
CA LYS A 740 21.75 -8.38 -35.93
C LYS A 740 22.37 -8.92 -34.65
N GLU A 741 23.64 -9.30 -34.72
CA GLU A 741 24.45 -9.60 -33.53
C GLU A 741 24.72 -8.32 -32.72
N LEU A 742 24.83 -8.45 -31.40
CA LEU A 742 25.25 -7.38 -30.49
C LEU A 742 26.76 -7.53 -30.22
N ASP A 743 27.54 -6.47 -30.48
CA ASP A 743 28.97 -6.47 -30.19
C ASP A 743 29.21 -6.47 -28.67
N PRO A 744 29.89 -7.50 -28.10
CA PRO A 744 30.17 -7.57 -26.67
C PRO A 744 31.24 -6.56 -26.20
N ALA A 745 31.94 -5.87 -27.09
CA ALA A 745 32.93 -4.86 -26.75
C ALA A 745 32.37 -3.42 -26.72
N GLU A 746 31.15 -3.18 -27.23
CA GLU A 746 30.55 -1.83 -27.30
C GLU A 746 29.46 -1.63 -26.23
N LEU A 747 29.63 -0.61 -25.37
CA LEU A 747 28.61 -0.21 -24.40
C LEU A 747 27.35 0.36 -25.09
N VAL A 748 26.23 -0.35 -24.97
CA VAL A 748 24.94 0.08 -25.50
C VAL A 748 24.52 1.38 -24.83
N THR A 749 24.33 2.44 -25.61
CA THR A 749 23.77 3.70 -25.10
C THR A 749 22.46 4.03 -25.81
N LEU A 750 21.40 4.26 -25.03
CA LEU A 750 20.08 4.70 -25.49
C LEU A 750 19.88 6.18 -25.09
N THR A 751 19.22 6.98 -25.94
CA THR A 751 19.17 8.45 -25.79
C THR A 751 17.85 9.05 -26.23
N ASN A 752 17.42 10.13 -25.56
CA ASN A 752 16.31 10.99 -25.97
C ASN A 752 16.69 12.48 -25.85
N ALA A 753 15.70 13.38 -25.85
CA ALA A 753 15.92 14.82 -25.77
C ALA A 753 16.50 15.33 -24.42
N TYR A 754 16.39 14.55 -23.34
CA TYR A 754 16.73 14.96 -21.97
C TYR A 754 17.92 14.18 -21.37
N MET A 755 18.00 12.87 -21.63
CA MET A 755 18.95 11.96 -21.00
C MET A 755 19.53 10.89 -21.95
N ALA A 756 20.66 10.33 -21.52
CA ALA A 756 21.32 9.17 -22.11
C ALA A 756 21.59 8.11 -21.03
N ALA A 757 21.27 6.86 -21.33
CA ALA A 757 21.43 5.71 -20.45
C ALA A 757 22.40 4.71 -21.09
N THR A 758 23.44 4.31 -20.36
CA THR A 758 24.50 3.41 -20.86
C THR A 758 24.48 2.08 -20.11
N PHE A 759 24.48 0.99 -20.87
CA PHE A 759 24.31 -0.40 -20.42
C PHE A 759 25.50 -1.27 -20.84
N ARG A 760 25.74 -2.36 -20.10
CA ARG A 760 26.65 -3.44 -20.49
C ARG A 760 26.04 -4.31 -21.59
N PRO A 761 26.75 -4.67 -22.68
CA PRO A 761 26.24 -5.62 -23.68
C PRO A 761 26.17 -7.07 -23.17
N GLU A 762 26.95 -7.44 -22.15
CA GLU A 762 27.10 -8.83 -21.68
C GLU A 762 25.91 -9.31 -20.82
N ASP A 763 25.28 -8.39 -20.09
CA ASP A 763 24.14 -8.69 -19.19
C ASP A 763 23.02 -7.64 -19.24
N GLY A 764 23.13 -6.64 -20.12
CA GLY A 764 22.12 -5.60 -20.31
C GLY A 764 21.96 -4.61 -19.15
N MET A 765 22.82 -4.69 -18.12
CA MET A 765 22.65 -3.91 -16.90
C MET A 765 23.07 -2.44 -17.09
N LEU A 766 22.23 -1.52 -16.62
CA LEU A 766 22.52 -0.08 -16.59
C LEU A 766 23.78 0.20 -15.77
N GLN A 767 24.67 1.06 -16.27
CA GLN A 767 25.92 1.47 -15.60
C GLN A 767 25.94 2.96 -15.22
N ALA A 768 25.33 3.81 -16.05
CA ALA A 768 25.37 5.26 -15.87
C ALA A 768 24.18 5.96 -16.55
N LEU A 769 23.78 7.08 -15.95
CA LEU A 769 22.82 8.02 -16.51
C LEU A 769 23.49 9.38 -16.71
N ARG A 770 23.18 10.05 -17.82
CA ARG A 770 23.63 11.40 -18.15
C ARG A 770 22.44 12.27 -18.57
N THR A 771 22.14 13.30 -17.80
CA THR A 771 21.23 14.39 -18.17
C THR A 771 21.98 15.46 -18.96
N ARG A 772 21.29 16.50 -19.43
CA ARG A 772 21.93 17.72 -19.97
C ARG A 772 22.86 18.43 -18.97
N LYS A 773 22.60 18.33 -17.66
CA LYS A 773 23.31 19.05 -16.59
C LYS A 773 24.40 18.21 -15.88
N GLY A 774 24.39 16.87 -16.00
CA GLY A 774 25.45 16.04 -15.40
C GLY A 774 25.37 14.54 -15.70
N LYS A 775 26.47 13.82 -15.45
CA LYS A 775 26.54 12.34 -15.46
C LYS A 775 26.71 11.81 -14.03
N ARG A 776 26.03 10.70 -13.74
CA ARG A 776 26.19 9.90 -12.50
C ARG A 776 26.47 8.44 -12.85
N LYS A 777 27.16 7.74 -11.96
CA LYS A 777 27.15 6.28 -11.91
C LYS A 777 25.79 5.84 -11.39
N VAL A 778 25.14 4.94 -12.13
CA VAL A 778 23.89 4.30 -11.70
C VAL A 778 23.99 2.85 -12.15
N ALA A 779 24.72 2.05 -11.38
CA ALA A 779 24.91 0.64 -11.66
C ALA A 779 23.70 -0.15 -11.15
N MET A 780 22.91 -0.69 -12.07
CA MET A 780 21.79 -1.57 -11.78
C MET A 780 22.29 -3.00 -11.65
N GLU A 781 21.79 -3.73 -10.65
CA GLU A 781 22.16 -5.12 -10.39
C GLU A 781 20.92 -5.92 -9.97
N LEU A 782 20.71 -7.09 -10.57
CA LEU A 782 19.79 -8.09 -10.04
C LEU A 782 20.55 -8.97 -9.03
N LYS A 783 20.03 -9.04 -7.81
CA LYS A 783 20.58 -9.82 -6.69
C LYS A 783 19.50 -10.72 -6.09
N ARG A 784 19.93 -11.70 -5.30
CA ARG A 784 19.05 -12.47 -4.42
C ARG A 784 19.53 -12.37 -2.98
N TYR A 785 18.61 -12.27 -2.04
CA TYR A 785 18.88 -12.71 -0.68
C TYR A 785 18.61 -14.21 -0.59
N GLU A 786 19.54 -14.92 0.03
CA GLU A 786 19.33 -16.26 0.57
C GLU A 786 18.88 -16.09 2.02
N SER A 787 17.85 -16.83 2.44
CA SER A 787 17.18 -16.61 3.72
C SER A 787 16.93 -17.92 4.48
N MET A 788 17.01 -17.87 5.81
CA MET A 788 16.64 -18.98 6.70
C MET A 788 15.58 -18.50 7.68
N ASN A 789 14.46 -19.22 7.76
CA ASN A 789 13.31 -18.88 8.60
C ASN A 789 12.68 -17.50 8.27
N SER A 790 12.88 -16.98 7.05
CA SER A 790 11.91 -16.04 6.43
C SER A 790 10.60 -16.77 6.17
N GLY A 791 9.48 -16.05 6.24
CA GLY A 791 8.15 -16.54 5.89
C GLY A 791 7.31 -15.41 5.29
N ALA A 792 5.99 -15.45 5.46
CA ALA A 792 5.11 -14.43 4.90
C ALA A 792 5.33 -13.04 5.52
N TYR A 793 5.61 -12.97 6.83
CA TYR A 793 5.81 -11.73 7.58
C TYR A 793 7.30 -11.35 7.65
N LEU A 794 8.14 -12.32 8.07
CA LEU A 794 9.52 -12.07 8.43
C LEU A 794 10.47 -12.09 7.22
N PHE A 795 11.47 -11.22 7.29
CA PHE A 795 12.64 -11.24 6.42
C PHE A 795 13.89 -11.51 7.28
N ARG A 796 14.47 -12.71 7.14
CA ARG A 796 15.68 -13.16 7.84
C ARG A 796 16.77 -13.54 6.82
N PRO A 797 17.42 -12.55 6.17
CA PRO A 797 18.48 -12.80 5.19
C PRO A 797 19.75 -13.33 5.86
N THR A 798 20.37 -14.34 5.26
CA THR A 798 21.66 -14.90 5.69
C THR A 798 22.82 -14.40 4.84
N GLY A 799 22.54 -14.03 3.58
CA GLY A 799 23.54 -13.48 2.65
C GLY A 799 22.91 -12.91 1.38
N LEU A 800 23.69 -12.11 0.65
CA LEU A 800 23.32 -11.55 -0.66
C LEU A 800 24.19 -12.17 -1.76
N GLY A 801 23.56 -12.76 -2.77
CA GLY A 801 24.19 -13.35 -3.94
C GLY A 801 23.88 -12.63 -5.26
N ASP A 802 24.70 -12.89 -6.28
CA ASP A 802 24.33 -12.69 -7.69
C ASP A 802 23.28 -13.75 -8.11
N LEU A 803 22.54 -13.50 -9.19
CA LEU A 803 21.71 -14.54 -9.85
C LEU A 803 22.53 -15.60 -10.65
N LYS A 804 23.84 -15.68 -10.46
CA LYS A 804 24.67 -16.68 -11.17
C LYS A 804 24.41 -18.07 -10.57
N PRO A 805 24.30 -19.14 -11.38
CA PRO A 805 25.02 -19.32 -12.65
C PRO A 805 24.20 -19.10 -13.94
N TYR A 806 22.98 -18.54 -13.89
CA TYR A 806 22.15 -18.43 -15.09
C TYR A 806 22.81 -17.53 -16.18
N PRO A 807 22.78 -17.94 -17.46
CA PRO A 807 23.27 -17.12 -18.57
C PRO A 807 22.32 -15.95 -18.84
N TYR A 808 22.88 -14.88 -19.40
CA TYR A 808 22.14 -13.68 -19.79
C TYR A 808 21.96 -13.64 -21.30
N THR A 809 20.73 -13.39 -21.76
CA THR A 809 20.42 -13.06 -23.16
C THR A 809 19.97 -11.61 -23.22
N VAL A 810 20.59 -10.81 -24.09
CA VAL A 810 20.39 -9.35 -24.17
C VAL A 810 19.90 -9.00 -25.57
N ARG A 811 18.74 -8.32 -25.66
CA ARG A 811 18.15 -7.85 -26.91
C ARG A 811 17.93 -6.34 -26.86
N VAL A 812 18.50 -5.61 -27.81
CA VAL A 812 18.38 -4.16 -27.91
C VAL A 812 17.45 -3.82 -29.08
N LEU A 813 16.32 -3.19 -28.77
CA LEU A 813 15.29 -2.76 -29.71
C LEU A 813 15.36 -1.24 -29.85
N GLN A 814 15.70 -0.75 -31.05
CA GLN A 814 15.91 0.69 -31.29
C GLN A 814 15.00 1.24 -32.40
N GLY A 815 14.32 2.36 -32.11
CA GLY A 815 13.51 3.12 -33.06
C GLY A 815 13.29 4.58 -32.60
N PRO A 816 12.58 5.40 -33.39
CA PRO A 816 12.56 6.85 -33.22
C PRO A 816 11.59 7.38 -32.14
N LEU A 817 10.57 6.61 -31.75
CA LEU A 817 9.65 6.98 -30.67
C LEU A 817 10.10 6.39 -29.32
N PHE A 818 10.64 5.18 -29.32
CA PHE A 818 11.23 4.56 -28.14
C PHE A 818 12.36 3.60 -28.50
N SER A 819 13.26 3.40 -27.55
CA SER A 819 14.22 2.30 -27.56
C SER A 819 14.18 1.56 -26.21
N GLU A 820 14.42 0.25 -26.23
CA GLU A 820 14.47 -0.58 -25.03
C GLU A 820 15.58 -1.62 -25.10
N ILE A 821 16.04 -2.07 -23.93
CA ILE A 821 16.90 -3.23 -23.76
C ILE A 821 16.14 -4.28 -22.94
N GLN A 822 16.09 -5.50 -23.45
CA GLN A 822 15.47 -6.67 -22.81
C GLN A 822 16.59 -7.62 -22.36
N THR A 823 16.56 -8.01 -21.10
CA THR A 823 17.53 -8.92 -20.47
C THR A 823 16.78 -10.11 -19.92
N HIS A 824 17.11 -11.32 -20.38
CA HIS A 824 16.50 -12.58 -19.94
C HIS A 824 17.53 -13.39 -19.16
N THR A 825 17.22 -13.80 -17.92
CA THR A 825 18.09 -14.65 -17.08
C THR A 825 17.28 -15.38 -16.01
N GLY A 826 17.53 -16.67 -15.77
CA GLY A 826 17.05 -17.40 -14.58
C GLY A 826 15.55 -17.51 -14.30
N GLY A 827 14.66 -17.05 -15.18
CA GLY A 827 13.23 -16.88 -14.86
C GLY A 827 12.81 -15.43 -14.61
N VAL A 828 13.70 -14.47 -14.88
CA VAL A 828 13.48 -13.03 -14.84
C VAL A 828 13.66 -12.45 -16.24
N VAL A 829 12.74 -11.57 -16.65
CA VAL A 829 12.92 -10.68 -17.81
C VAL A 829 12.90 -9.25 -17.31
N LEU A 830 14.05 -8.58 -17.37
CA LEU A 830 14.22 -7.16 -17.08
C LEU A 830 14.15 -6.38 -18.40
N ILE A 831 13.25 -5.40 -18.49
CA ILE A 831 13.13 -4.50 -19.63
C ILE A 831 13.41 -3.08 -19.14
N VAL A 832 14.35 -2.37 -19.78
CA VAL A 832 14.59 -0.95 -19.51
C VAL A 832 14.35 -0.15 -20.79
N ARG A 833 13.46 0.83 -20.73
CA ARG A 833 12.94 1.58 -21.88
C ARG A 833 13.13 3.08 -21.71
N ILE A 834 13.43 3.76 -22.82
CA ILE A 834 13.54 5.21 -22.92
C ILE A 834 12.62 5.72 -24.04
N TYR A 835 11.80 6.71 -23.73
CA TYR A 835 10.90 7.38 -24.68
C TYR A 835 11.56 8.62 -25.28
N ASN A 836 11.18 8.94 -26.52
CA ASN A 836 11.63 10.11 -27.27
C ASN A 836 10.40 10.92 -27.73
N SER A 837 9.68 11.46 -26.76
CA SER A 837 8.47 12.27 -26.90
C SER A 837 8.72 13.78 -26.81
N ALA A 838 9.90 14.18 -26.31
CA ALA A 838 10.22 15.54 -25.88
C ALA A 838 9.31 16.10 -24.75
N THR A 839 8.73 15.23 -23.91
CA THR A 839 7.84 15.59 -22.78
C THR A 839 8.33 15.03 -21.44
N ASP A 840 7.49 15.04 -20.40
CA ASP A 840 7.83 14.42 -19.10
C ASP A 840 8.21 12.93 -19.20
N LEU A 841 7.70 12.20 -20.21
CA LEU A 841 8.09 10.80 -20.49
C LEU A 841 9.58 10.65 -20.83
N ASP A 842 10.26 11.73 -21.22
CA ASP A 842 11.69 11.71 -21.55
C ASP A 842 12.57 11.89 -20.29
N LYS A 843 11.98 12.24 -19.14
CA LYS A 843 12.70 12.58 -17.90
C LYS A 843 13.00 11.38 -16.99
N SER A 844 12.43 10.22 -17.27
CA SER A 844 12.64 8.95 -16.56
C SER A 844 13.00 7.82 -17.53
N LEU A 845 13.58 6.74 -16.99
CA LEU A 845 13.54 5.43 -17.64
C LEU A 845 12.37 4.63 -17.08
N GLU A 846 11.70 3.88 -17.95
CA GLU A 846 10.73 2.88 -17.55
C GLU A 846 11.43 1.53 -17.36
N VAL A 847 11.07 0.80 -16.30
CA VAL A 847 11.68 -0.47 -15.92
C VAL A 847 10.59 -1.49 -15.60
N GLU A 848 10.52 -2.56 -16.38
CA GLU A 848 9.63 -3.70 -16.13
C GLU A 848 10.46 -4.92 -15.70
N LEU A 849 9.94 -5.68 -14.73
CA LEU A 849 10.48 -6.99 -14.35
C LEU A 849 9.35 -8.02 -14.39
N ILE A 850 9.49 -9.01 -15.26
CA ILE A 850 8.62 -10.19 -15.31
C ILE A 850 9.35 -11.32 -14.57
N THR A 851 8.78 -11.83 -13.48
CA THR A 851 9.43 -12.80 -12.58
C THR A 851 8.61 -14.07 -12.47
N GLN A 852 9.31 -15.21 -12.41
CA GLN A 852 8.74 -16.51 -12.07
C GLN A 852 9.69 -17.22 -11.10
N MET A 853 9.49 -16.94 -9.81
CA MET A 853 10.52 -17.14 -8.77
C MET A 853 10.94 -18.59 -8.56
N GLU A 854 10.06 -19.57 -8.80
CA GLU A 854 10.40 -20.98 -8.64
C GLU A 854 11.51 -21.45 -9.62
N LYS A 855 11.75 -20.70 -10.71
CA LYS A 855 12.87 -20.95 -11.64
C LYS A 855 14.24 -20.49 -11.09
N LEU A 856 14.26 -19.57 -10.13
CA LEU A 856 15.47 -19.13 -9.40
C LEU A 856 15.83 -20.07 -8.23
N GLY A 857 14.91 -20.96 -7.86
CA GLY A 857 15.07 -21.96 -6.79
C GLY A 857 14.47 -21.54 -5.45
N GLU A 858 14.61 -22.43 -4.47
CA GLU A 858 14.00 -22.32 -3.14
C GLU A 858 14.70 -21.29 -2.23
N ASN A 859 13.91 -20.63 -1.35
CA ASN A 859 14.38 -19.67 -0.34
C ASN A 859 15.16 -18.47 -0.91
N ASN A 860 14.66 -17.90 -2.01
CA ASN A 860 15.19 -16.72 -2.66
C ASN A 860 14.24 -15.53 -2.53
N GLU A 861 14.81 -14.36 -2.25
CA GLU A 861 14.11 -13.07 -2.23
C GLU A 861 14.82 -12.16 -3.25
N LEU A 862 14.16 -11.87 -4.36
CA LEU A 862 14.75 -11.19 -5.53
C LEU A 862 14.78 -9.68 -5.32
N VAL A 863 15.91 -9.05 -5.60
CA VAL A 863 16.14 -7.62 -5.34
C VAL A 863 16.75 -6.93 -6.57
N LEU A 864 16.18 -5.77 -6.91
CA LEU A 864 16.78 -4.82 -7.85
C LEU A 864 17.55 -3.76 -7.05
N ARG A 865 18.88 -3.76 -7.16
CA ARG A 865 19.77 -2.79 -6.50
C ARG A 865 20.26 -1.72 -7.48
N LEU A 866 20.41 -0.51 -6.98
CA LEU A 866 20.94 0.66 -7.70
C LEU A 866 22.12 1.25 -6.91
N THR A 867 23.33 1.05 -7.43
CA THR A 867 24.61 1.44 -6.80
C THR A 867 25.22 2.65 -7.50
N THR A 868 25.35 3.79 -6.79
CA THR A 868 25.65 5.11 -7.39
C THR A 868 26.92 5.78 -6.86
N ASP A 869 27.22 6.98 -7.37
CA ASP A 869 28.19 7.94 -6.83
C ASP A 869 27.55 9.06 -5.97
N ILE A 870 26.25 8.96 -5.63
CA ILE A 870 25.52 9.93 -4.79
C ILE A 870 25.95 9.81 -3.33
N ARG A 871 26.22 10.95 -2.68
CA ARG A 871 26.74 11.01 -1.30
C ARG A 871 25.64 11.19 -0.27
N ASN A 872 24.75 10.20 -0.18
CA ASN A 872 23.55 10.24 0.65
C ASN A 872 23.77 10.13 2.18
N ASN A 873 25.00 10.03 2.68
CA ASN A 873 25.32 10.05 4.11
C ASN A 873 24.54 9.00 4.94
N LEU A 874 24.35 7.80 4.37
CA LEU A 874 23.54 6.71 4.94
C LEU A 874 22.05 7.07 5.18
N THR A 875 21.50 8.08 4.50
CA THR A 875 20.07 8.39 4.50
C THR A 875 19.41 8.11 3.14
N PHE A 876 18.16 7.70 3.18
CA PHE A 876 17.30 7.55 2.01
C PHE A 876 15.88 7.89 2.43
N HIS A 877 14.93 7.85 1.51
CA HIS A 877 13.55 8.25 1.77
C HIS A 877 12.60 7.22 1.17
N THR A 878 11.51 6.90 1.87
CA THR A 878 10.37 6.14 1.32
C THR A 878 9.07 6.89 1.57
N ASP A 879 8.06 6.64 0.74
CA ASP A 879 6.73 7.17 0.98
C ASP A 879 5.99 6.44 2.11
N SER A 880 5.10 7.18 2.76
CA SER A 880 4.13 6.70 3.74
C SER A 880 2.75 6.75 3.08
N ASN A 881 2.31 5.60 2.57
CA ASN A 881 1.05 5.38 1.82
C ASN A 881 0.89 6.28 0.57
N GLY A 882 1.97 6.77 -0.02
CA GLY A 882 1.94 7.68 -1.17
C GLY A 882 1.39 9.08 -0.86
N PHE A 883 1.25 9.42 0.43
CA PHE A 883 0.80 10.73 0.89
C PHE A 883 1.98 11.65 1.25
N GLN A 884 2.92 11.17 2.05
CA GLN A 884 4.07 11.93 2.53
C GLN A 884 5.37 11.13 2.45
N ILE A 885 6.51 11.81 2.56
CA ILE A 885 7.84 11.19 2.52
C ILE A 885 8.45 11.14 3.91
N ILE A 886 9.01 9.99 4.28
CA ILE A 886 9.71 9.77 5.55
C ILE A 886 11.19 9.51 5.29
N GLN A 887 12.04 10.23 6.03
CA GLN A 887 13.49 10.04 5.99
C GLN A 887 13.88 8.78 6.77
N ARG A 888 14.58 7.87 6.09
CA ARG A 888 15.14 6.62 6.60
C ARG A 888 16.65 6.78 6.80
N ARG A 889 17.24 5.99 7.71
CA ARG A 889 18.68 6.00 7.96
C ARG A 889 19.20 4.58 8.17
N VAL A 890 20.25 4.22 7.44
CA VAL A 890 20.85 2.88 7.48
C VAL A 890 21.61 2.70 8.81
N SER A 891 21.22 1.69 9.58
CA SER A 891 22.01 1.21 10.72
C SER A 891 22.90 0.05 10.30
N HIS A 892 24.14 0.06 10.79
CA HIS A 892 25.07 -1.08 10.71
C HIS A 892 25.19 -1.83 12.05
N VAL A 893 24.35 -1.48 13.04
CA VAL A 893 24.25 -2.16 14.34
C VAL A 893 23.06 -3.12 14.35
N LEU A 894 21.97 -2.76 13.66
CA LEU A 894 20.78 -3.60 13.50
C LEU A 894 20.95 -4.65 12.39
N PRO A 895 20.18 -5.76 12.40
CA PRO A 895 20.12 -6.72 11.29
C PRO A 895 19.73 -6.06 9.96
N MET A 896 20.13 -6.66 8.83
CA MET A 896 19.89 -6.08 7.48
C MET A 896 18.41 -5.81 7.15
N ALA A 897 17.51 -6.60 7.73
CA ALA A 897 16.06 -6.44 7.59
C ALA A 897 15.52 -5.17 8.29
N ALA A 898 16.20 -4.65 9.32
CA ALA A 898 15.85 -3.39 9.98
C ALA A 898 16.08 -2.14 9.09
N ASN A 899 16.81 -2.31 7.98
CA ASN A 899 17.03 -1.27 6.98
C ASN A 899 16.02 -1.31 5.81
N TYR A 900 15.02 -2.21 5.87
CA TYR A 900 13.90 -2.25 4.92
C TYR A 900 12.68 -1.53 5.50
N TYR A 901 12.03 -0.74 4.66
CA TYR A 901 10.84 0.07 4.98
C TYR A 901 9.80 -0.12 3.86
N PRO A 902 8.51 0.11 4.15
CA PRO A 902 7.51 0.10 3.10
C PRO A 902 7.68 1.32 2.20
N ALA A 903 7.33 1.12 0.92
CA ALA A 903 7.09 2.17 -0.05
C ALA A 903 5.91 1.71 -0.93
N THR A 904 4.94 2.60 -1.15
CA THR A 904 3.72 2.31 -1.92
C THR A 904 3.67 3.03 -3.27
N SER A 905 4.54 4.02 -3.46
CA SER A 905 4.61 4.87 -4.65
C SER A 905 6.04 5.28 -5.03
N MET A 906 6.95 5.57 -4.09
CA MET A 906 8.33 5.98 -4.40
C MET A 906 9.33 5.88 -3.23
N GLY A 907 10.61 5.71 -3.58
CA GLY A 907 11.74 5.97 -2.69
C GLY A 907 12.87 6.75 -3.40
N PHE A 908 13.67 7.50 -2.66
CA PHE A 908 14.79 8.25 -3.25
C PHE A 908 15.98 8.46 -2.32
N MET A 909 17.14 8.72 -2.93
CA MET A 909 18.37 9.17 -2.26
C MET A 909 19.00 10.34 -3.02
N GLU A 910 19.74 11.19 -2.30
CA GLU A 910 20.22 12.47 -2.83
C GLU A 910 21.52 12.96 -2.19
N ASP A 911 22.16 13.95 -2.82
CA ASP A 911 23.23 14.78 -2.26
C ASP A 911 23.08 16.26 -2.67
N ASP A 912 24.12 17.08 -2.49
CA ASP A 912 24.12 18.52 -2.82
C ASP A 912 23.83 18.83 -4.31
N ARG A 913 23.86 17.82 -5.19
CA ARG A 913 23.85 17.99 -6.65
C ARG A 913 22.80 17.16 -7.35
N SER A 914 22.41 16.00 -6.80
CA SER A 914 21.61 15.03 -7.54
C SER A 914 20.72 14.18 -6.66
N ARG A 915 19.56 13.80 -7.20
CA ARG A 915 18.59 12.89 -6.61
C ARG A 915 18.32 11.76 -7.59
N LEU A 916 18.31 10.52 -7.11
CA LEU A 916 17.84 9.37 -7.84
C LEU A 916 16.53 8.90 -7.21
N THR A 917 15.43 9.01 -7.96
CA THR A 917 14.09 8.63 -7.52
C THR A 917 13.68 7.34 -8.21
N LEU A 918 13.29 6.36 -7.40
CA LEU A 918 12.66 5.11 -7.82
C LEU A 918 11.15 5.24 -7.59
N HIS A 919 10.39 5.25 -8.68
CA HIS A 919 8.92 5.22 -8.67
C HIS A 919 8.43 3.79 -8.73
N LEU A 920 7.35 3.51 -8.00
CA LEU A 920 6.68 2.22 -7.89
C LEU A 920 5.23 2.36 -8.38
N THR A 921 4.68 1.29 -8.97
CA THR A 921 3.23 1.17 -9.27
C THR A 921 2.47 0.29 -8.28
N GLN A 922 3.16 -0.30 -7.31
CA GLN A 922 2.60 -1.13 -6.24
C GLN A 922 3.53 -1.18 -5.04
N ALA A 923 3.01 -1.61 -3.89
CA ALA A 923 3.78 -1.67 -2.66
C ALA A 923 4.90 -2.74 -2.72
N HIS A 924 6.07 -2.36 -2.20
CA HIS A 924 7.26 -3.20 -2.06
C HIS A 924 8.07 -2.79 -0.82
N GLY A 925 8.93 -3.69 -0.36
CA GLY A 925 10.01 -3.36 0.58
C GLY A 925 11.14 -2.62 -0.14
N VAL A 926 11.43 -1.39 0.30
CA VAL A 926 12.55 -0.56 -0.17
C VAL A 926 13.57 -0.39 0.95
N GLY A 927 14.84 -0.56 0.63
CA GLY A 927 15.93 -0.51 1.61
C GLY A 927 17.21 0.13 1.08
N SER A 928 18.18 0.25 1.97
CA SER A 928 19.55 0.63 1.66
C SER A 928 20.48 -0.01 2.70
N GLN A 929 21.61 -0.55 2.25
CA GLN A 929 22.58 -1.22 3.13
C GLN A 929 23.91 -0.46 3.24
N ARG A 930 24.15 0.55 2.37
CA ARG A 930 25.42 1.31 2.27
C ARG A 930 25.18 2.69 1.65
N ASN A 931 26.13 3.61 1.84
CA ASN A 931 26.10 4.93 1.20
C ASN A 931 26.12 4.80 -0.33
N GLY A 932 25.19 5.46 -1.02
CA GLY A 932 25.06 5.46 -2.47
C GLY A 932 24.31 4.24 -3.05
N GLU A 933 23.83 3.33 -2.20
CA GLU A 933 22.97 2.19 -2.59
C GLU A 933 21.51 2.48 -2.22
N ILE A 934 20.57 2.16 -3.11
CA ILE A 934 19.15 1.97 -2.80
C ILE A 934 18.67 0.71 -3.52
N GLU A 935 17.74 -0.04 -2.92
CA GLU A 935 17.24 -1.30 -3.48
C GLU A 935 15.76 -1.53 -3.19
N VAL A 936 15.12 -2.31 -4.05
CA VAL A 936 13.73 -2.75 -3.90
C VAL A 936 13.64 -4.26 -4.03
N MET A 937 12.96 -4.91 -3.08
CA MET A 937 12.66 -6.33 -3.13
C MET A 937 11.45 -6.53 -4.04
N ILE A 938 11.63 -7.30 -5.12
CA ILE A 938 10.68 -7.45 -6.22
C ILE A 938 9.69 -8.59 -5.96
N ASP A 939 10.18 -9.71 -5.43
CA ASP A 939 9.41 -10.95 -5.26
C ASP A 939 10.10 -11.92 -4.28
N ARG A 940 9.35 -12.86 -3.69
CA ARG A 940 9.80 -13.73 -2.58
C ARG A 940 9.23 -15.14 -2.73
N PHE A 941 10.07 -16.17 -2.71
CA PHE A 941 9.64 -17.58 -2.78
C PHE A 941 10.35 -18.43 -1.72
N LEU A 942 9.57 -18.89 -0.73
CA LEU A 942 10.06 -19.43 0.53
C LEU A 942 9.44 -20.80 0.83
N MET A 943 10.22 -21.70 1.40
CA MET A 943 9.82 -23.10 1.60
C MET A 943 9.36 -23.43 3.03
N GLN A 944 9.43 -22.47 3.95
CA GLN A 944 9.01 -22.59 5.36
C GLN A 944 8.06 -21.47 5.80
N ASP A 945 7.35 -21.73 6.90
CA ASP A 945 6.62 -20.77 7.72
C ASP A 945 7.60 -20.04 8.68
N ASP A 946 7.24 -18.86 9.19
CA ASP A 946 8.06 -18.04 10.10
C ASP A 946 7.59 -18.05 11.57
N GLY A 947 6.61 -18.89 11.91
CA GLY A 947 6.08 -19.09 13.25
C GLY A 947 5.07 -18.04 13.70
N ARG A 948 4.47 -17.28 12.78
CA ARG A 948 3.51 -16.19 13.08
C ARG A 948 2.03 -16.55 12.88
N GLY A 949 1.70 -17.83 12.75
CA GLY A 949 0.34 -18.36 12.89
C GLY A 949 -0.28 -18.94 11.62
N VAL A 950 0.23 -18.52 10.45
CA VAL A 950 -0.24 -18.98 9.13
C VAL A 950 -0.07 -20.49 8.97
N GLY A 951 1.08 -21.04 9.38
CA GLY A 951 1.37 -22.47 9.31
C GLY A 951 1.60 -22.98 7.88
N GLU A 952 1.87 -22.06 6.93
CA GLU A 952 2.11 -22.37 5.52
C GLU A 952 3.33 -21.58 5.01
N ALA A 953 4.05 -22.16 4.05
CA ALA A 953 5.18 -21.51 3.41
C ALA A 953 4.73 -20.56 2.29
N LEU A 954 5.42 -19.43 2.11
CA LEU A 954 5.15 -18.46 1.04
C LEU A 954 5.58 -19.00 -0.34
N ARG A 955 4.74 -19.87 -0.91
CA ARG A 955 4.94 -20.53 -2.21
C ARG A 955 3.86 -20.11 -3.20
N ASP A 956 4.13 -19.09 -3.99
CA ASP A 956 3.21 -18.61 -5.02
C ASP A 956 3.87 -18.69 -6.42
N PRO A 957 3.85 -19.86 -7.09
CA PRO A 957 4.53 -20.09 -8.37
C PRO A 957 3.73 -19.47 -9.53
N ARG A 958 3.70 -18.14 -9.58
CA ARG A 958 3.00 -17.34 -10.59
C ARG A 958 3.97 -16.38 -11.28
N VAL A 959 3.63 -16.01 -12.51
CA VAL A 959 4.34 -14.95 -13.22
C VAL A 959 3.85 -13.60 -12.70
N VAL A 960 4.75 -12.79 -12.15
CA VAL A 960 4.49 -11.43 -11.66
C VAL A 960 5.11 -10.42 -12.63
N LYS A 961 4.46 -9.27 -12.85
CA LYS A 961 4.99 -8.21 -13.72
C LYS A 961 5.11 -6.88 -12.97
N THR A 962 6.24 -6.66 -12.33
CA THR A 962 6.54 -5.42 -11.59
C THR A 962 6.90 -4.29 -12.55
N HIS A 963 6.27 -3.12 -12.39
CA HIS A 963 6.58 -1.90 -13.14
C HIS A 963 7.11 -0.81 -12.21
N LEU A 964 8.17 -0.14 -12.66
CA LEU A 964 8.93 0.86 -11.93
C LEU A 964 9.34 1.97 -12.91
N GLN A 965 9.66 3.16 -12.40
CA GLN A 965 10.41 4.16 -13.18
C GLN A 965 11.60 4.72 -12.41
N LEU A 966 12.66 5.04 -13.14
CA LEU A 966 13.93 5.53 -12.60
C LEU A 966 14.22 6.93 -13.13
N GLN A 967 14.16 7.93 -12.25
CA GLN A 967 14.36 9.34 -12.59
C GLN A 967 15.66 9.85 -11.97
N LEU A 968 16.54 10.46 -12.78
CA LEU A 968 17.73 11.16 -12.31
C LEU A 968 17.55 12.68 -12.46
N GLU A 969 17.63 13.39 -11.34
CA GLU A 969 17.59 14.84 -11.27
C GLU A 969 18.98 15.37 -10.86
N THR A 970 19.41 16.49 -11.44
CA THR A 970 20.82 16.95 -11.39
C THR A 970 20.94 18.46 -11.17
N GLU A 971 19.93 19.07 -10.55
CA GLU A 971 19.76 20.54 -10.54
C GLU A 971 20.15 21.21 -9.21
N GLY A 972 20.73 20.44 -8.28
CA GLY A 972 21.08 20.88 -6.93
C GLY A 972 19.92 20.73 -5.95
N PHE A 973 20.21 20.22 -4.75
CA PHE A 973 19.20 19.97 -3.71
C PHE A 973 19.63 20.53 -2.36
N CYS A 974 18.66 21.04 -1.60
CA CYS A 974 18.90 21.58 -0.26
C CYS A 974 19.26 20.46 0.73
N LEU A 975 20.53 20.40 1.17
CA LEU A 975 20.98 19.41 2.15
C LEU A 975 20.23 19.54 3.49
N ASP A 976 20.21 20.73 4.08
CA ASP A 976 19.76 20.98 5.46
C ASP A 976 18.26 21.33 5.59
N CYS A 977 17.46 21.08 4.56
CA CYS A 977 16.02 21.34 4.61
C CYS A 977 15.30 20.36 5.57
N PRO A 978 14.49 20.84 6.55
CA PRO A 978 13.86 19.99 7.59
C PRO A 978 12.91 18.89 7.08
N LEU A 979 12.42 19.06 5.86
CA LEU A 979 11.51 18.16 5.13
C LEU A 979 12.07 17.98 3.72
N LYS A 980 12.24 16.72 3.29
CA LYS A 980 12.60 16.38 1.91
C LYS A 980 11.39 15.83 1.20
N ASN A 981 10.96 16.51 0.14
CA ASN A 981 9.78 16.17 -0.66
C ASN A 981 10.22 15.80 -2.09
N PRO A 982 9.36 15.15 -2.88
CA PRO A 982 9.61 14.96 -4.31
C PRO A 982 9.56 16.31 -5.05
N THR A 983 10.18 16.39 -6.23
CA THR A 983 9.97 17.52 -7.14
C THR A 983 8.59 17.43 -7.79
N ASP A 984 8.10 18.52 -8.38
CA ASP A 984 6.84 18.47 -9.14
C ASP A 984 6.92 17.47 -10.31
N THR A 985 8.04 17.44 -11.05
CA THR A 985 8.32 16.41 -12.06
C THR A 985 8.16 15.00 -11.49
N ALA A 986 8.75 14.72 -10.32
CA ALA A 986 8.65 13.39 -9.69
C ALA A 986 7.21 13.02 -9.35
N HIS A 987 6.40 13.95 -8.83
CA HIS A 987 4.97 13.73 -8.62
C HIS A 987 4.21 13.49 -9.93
N ARG A 988 4.46 14.28 -10.98
CA ARG A 988 3.79 14.13 -12.28
C ARG A 988 4.12 12.78 -12.95
N VAL A 989 5.38 12.37 -12.91
CA VAL A 989 5.87 11.06 -13.36
C VAL A 989 5.17 9.93 -12.60
N ASN A 990 5.12 10.03 -11.27
CA ASN A 990 4.50 9.00 -10.42
C ASN A 990 2.98 8.87 -10.65
N LEU A 991 2.28 10.00 -10.71
CA LEU A 991 0.84 10.06 -10.97
C LEU A 991 0.49 9.51 -12.35
N ALA A 992 1.32 9.77 -13.36
CA ALA A 992 1.12 9.25 -14.72
C ALA A 992 1.29 7.72 -14.79
N ALA A 993 2.27 7.16 -14.07
CA ALA A 993 2.50 5.72 -14.00
C ALA A 993 1.39 4.98 -13.23
N ASN A 994 0.93 5.53 -12.10
CA ASN A 994 -0.13 4.92 -11.28
C ASN A 994 -1.55 5.13 -11.84
N ASN A 995 -1.76 6.12 -12.72
CA ASN A 995 -3.05 6.38 -13.38
C ASN A 995 -2.89 6.41 -14.91
N PRO A 996 -2.60 5.28 -15.58
CA PRO A 996 -2.56 5.20 -17.04
C PRO A 996 -3.89 5.63 -17.70
N PRO A 997 -3.89 5.93 -19.01
CA PRO A 997 -5.14 6.11 -19.76
C PRO A 997 -5.91 4.79 -19.86
N HIS A 998 -7.25 4.85 -19.83
CA HIS A 998 -8.08 3.69 -20.12
C HIS A 998 -8.37 3.64 -21.62
N ILE A 999 -8.22 2.46 -22.22
CA ILE A 999 -8.34 2.25 -23.67
C ILE A 999 -9.45 1.22 -23.93
N THR A 1000 -10.42 1.59 -24.74
CA THR A 1000 -11.47 0.71 -25.27
C THR A 1000 -11.55 0.85 -26.77
N PHE A 1001 -12.13 -0.13 -27.48
CA PHE A 1001 -12.34 -0.04 -28.93
C PHE A 1001 -13.53 -0.88 -29.40
N GLU A 1002 -14.05 -0.55 -30.58
CA GLU A 1002 -15.18 -1.25 -31.20
C GLU A 1002 -14.85 -2.70 -31.57
N GLN A 1003 -15.72 -3.63 -31.19
CA GLN A 1003 -15.58 -5.04 -31.55
C GLN A 1003 -15.97 -5.30 -33.01
N GLU A 1004 -17.09 -4.73 -33.44
CA GLU A 1004 -17.64 -4.78 -34.81
C GLU A 1004 -17.44 -3.41 -35.53
N MET A 1005 -18.03 -3.20 -36.72
CA MET A 1005 -18.02 -1.88 -37.38
C MET A 1005 -19.29 -1.11 -37.01
N SER A 1006 -19.15 0.10 -36.49
CA SER A 1006 -20.27 1.03 -36.33
C SER A 1006 -20.22 2.19 -37.35
N ASN A 1007 -21.19 3.09 -37.25
CA ASN A 1007 -21.18 4.38 -37.95
C ASN A 1007 -20.61 5.52 -37.06
N LEU A 1008 -19.92 5.21 -35.97
CA LEU A 1008 -19.33 6.23 -35.09
C LEU A 1008 -18.22 7.00 -35.82
N THR A 1009 -18.07 8.26 -35.44
CA THR A 1009 -17.02 9.16 -35.93
C THR A 1009 -16.05 9.49 -34.82
N THR A 1010 -14.85 9.95 -35.18
CA THR A 1010 -13.88 10.45 -34.21
C THR A 1010 -14.36 11.77 -33.60
N PHE A 1011 -14.13 11.96 -32.29
CA PHE A 1011 -14.56 13.10 -31.50
C PHE A 1011 -13.62 13.33 -30.30
N ASN A 1012 -13.68 14.52 -29.70
CA ASN A 1012 -13.08 14.83 -28.41
C ASN A 1012 -14.18 15.24 -27.43
N TYR A 1013 -14.43 14.45 -26.38
CA TYR A 1013 -15.28 14.84 -25.25
C TYR A 1013 -14.40 15.38 -24.13
N GLU A 1014 -14.52 16.68 -23.90
CA GLU A 1014 -13.72 17.44 -22.93
C GLU A 1014 -14.67 18.00 -21.86
N PRO A 1015 -14.80 17.38 -20.68
CA PRO A 1015 -15.70 17.89 -19.64
C PRO A 1015 -15.11 19.04 -18.84
N VAL A 1016 -13.78 19.17 -18.80
CA VAL A 1016 -13.07 20.20 -18.03
C VAL A 1016 -13.08 21.54 -18.76
N GLN A 1017 -13.26 22.62 -18.01
CA GLN A 1017 -13.24 24.01 -18.51
C GLN A 1017 -11.98 24.79 -18.04
N SER A 1018 -11.39 24.42 -16.91
CA SER A 1018 -10.10 24.95 -16.45
C SER A 1018 -9.22 23.86 -15.85
N ASN A 1019 -7.95 23.81 -16.24
CA ASN A 1019 -6.95 22.92 -15.63
C ASN A 1019 -6.90 23.09 -14.09
N LEU A 1020 -6.63 22.00 -13.37
CA LEU A 1020 -6.19 22.13 -11.97
C LEU A 1020 -4.76 22.69 -11.92
N PRO A 1021 -4.39 23.41 -10.85
CA PRO A 1021 -3.02 23.87 -10.63
C PRO A 1021 -1.99 22.74 -10.74
N CYS A 1022 -0.77 23.08 -11.20
CA CYS A 1022 0.30 22.12 -11.42
C CYS A 1022 0.78 21.40 -10.14
N ASP A 1023 0.40 21.84 -8.95
CA ASP A 1023 0.66 21.16 -7.67
C ASP A 1023 -0.59 20.52 -7.03
N VAL A 1024 -1.75 20.48 -7.71
CA VAL A 1024 -2.98 19.85 -7.20
C VAL A 1024 -3.35 18.58 -7.98
N HIS A 1025 -3.62 17.49 -7.27
CA HIS A 1025 -4.15 16.23 -7.79
C HIS A 1025 -5.62 16.05 -7.36
N LEU A 1026 -6.48 15.63 -8.29
CA LEU A 1026 -7.82 15.14 -7.98
C LEU A 1026 -7.74 13.69 -7.51
N LEU A 1027 -7.64 13.48 -6.20
CA LEU A 1027 -7.52 12.16 -5.59
C LEU A 1027 -8.78 11.32 -5.81
N MET A 1028 -9.95 11.93 -5.66
CA MET A 1028 -11.25 11.26 -5.77
C MET A 1028 -12.32 12.22 -6.30
N MET A 1029 -13.20 11.73 -7.17
CA MET A 1029 -14.45 12.39 -7.57
C MET A 1029 -15.51 11.30 -7.72
N LYS A 1030 -16.45 11.21 -6.76
CA LYS A 1030 -17.41 10.09 -6.68
C LYS A 1030 -18.81 10.55 -6.26
N PRO A 1031 -19.87 9.78 -6.55
CA PRO A 1031 -21.17 9.98 -5.89
C PRO A 1031 -21.04 9.78 -4.38
N VAL A 1032 -21.80 10.54 -3.60
CA VAL A 1032 -22.07 10.25 -2.18
C VAL A 1032 -23.25 9.26 -2.14
N THR A 1033 -23.14 8.18 -1.36
CA THR A 1033 -24.06 7.03 -1.49
C THR A 1033 -24.90 6.74 -0.24
N TYR A 1034 -24.90 7.61 0.77
CA TYR A 1034 -25.74 7.48 1.97
C TYR A 1034 -26.96 8.43 1.90
N ASN A 1035 -28.10 7.97 2.42
CA ASN A 1035 -29.47 8.42 2.15
C ASN A 1035 -29.95 8.13 0.71
N PRO A 1036 -30.97 7.28 0.52
CA PRO A 1036 -31.64 7.10 -0.76
C PRO A 1036 -32.16 8.43 -1.34
N GLY A 1037 -31.68 8.79 -2.52
CA GLY A 1037 -32.02 10.05 -3.21
C GLY A 1037 -31.01 11.20 -3.01
N ASP A 1038 -29.88 10.97 -2.32
CA ASP A 1038 -28.80 11.95 -2.32
C ASP A 1038 -28.26 12.18 -3.75
N LYS A 1039 -28.07 13.44 -4.09
CA LYS A 1039 -27.56 13.95 -5.37
C LYS A 1039 -26.14 14.50 -5.25
N ARG A 1040 -25.45 14.33 -4.11
CA ARG A 1040 -24.12 14.90 -3.91
C ARG A 1040 -23.01 14.16 -4.66
N VAL A 1041 -22.05 14.94 -5.13
CA VAL A 1041 -20.74 14.48 -5.59
C VAL A 1041 -19.69 14.92 -4.58
N GLY A 1042 -18.89 13.97 -4.10
CA GLY A 1042 -17.74 14.21 -3.24
C GLY A 1042 -16.45 14.37 -4.06
N PHE A 1043 -15.64 15.36 -3.68
CA PHE A 1043 -14.33 15.66 -4.27
C PHE A 1043 -13.25 15.62 -3.18
N LEU A 1044 -12.16 14.88 -3.41
CA LEU A 1044 -10.92 15.01 -2.66
C LEU A 1044 -9.84 15.63 -3.56
N PHE A 1045 -9.32 16.80 -3.19
CA PHE A 1045 -8.15 17.40 -3.82
C PHE A 1045 -6.95 17.25 -2.89
N HIS A 1046 -5.82 16.75 -3.39
CA HIS A 1046 -4.55 16.67 -2.66
C HIS A 1046 -3.56 17.67 -3.27
N ARG A 1047 -2.95 18.52 -2.44
CA ARG A 1047 -1.81 19.37 -2.83
C ARG A 1047 -0.54 18.81 -2.17
N PRO A 1048 0.20 17.88 -2.79
CA PRO A 1048 1.39 17.29 -2.19
C PRO A 1048 2.45 18.34 -1.81
N GLY A 1049 3.29 17.98 -0.84
CA GLY A 1049 4.51 18.72 -0.54
C GLY A 1049 5.49 18.63 -1.71
N LEU A 1050 6.08 19.77 -2.07
CA LEU A 1050 7.08 19.89 -3.12
C LEU A 1050 8.44 20.27 -2.54
N ASP A 1051 9.51 19.79 -3.16
CA ASP A 1051 10.82 20.43 -3.07
C ASP A 1051 10.89 21.63 -4.03
N CYS A 1052 11.48 22.72 -3.56
CA CYS A 1052 11.64 23.99 -4.25
C CYS A 1052 13.08 24.50 -4.23
N SER A 1053 14.04 23.67 -3.86
CA SER A 1053 15.46 24.01 -3.86
C SER A 1053 16.09 23.99 -5.25
N THR A 1054 15.47 23.29 -6.20
CA THR A 1054 15.85 23.28 -7.62
C THR A 1054 15.44 24.58 -8.34
N PRO A 1055 16.33 25.25 -9.10
CA PRO A 1055 15.97 26.41 -9.92
C PRO A 1055 15.00 26.02 -11.04
N ARG A 1056 13.78 26.58 -11.01
CA ARG A 1056 12.71 26.30 -11.98
C ARG A 1056 12.99 26.94 -13.35
N THR A 1057 13.89 26.34 -14.13
CA THR A 1057 14.43 26.92 -15.39
C THR A 1057 14.47 25.90 -16.54
N SER A 1058 13.38 25.17 -16.78
CA SER A 1058 13.28 24.23 -17.90
C SER A 1058 12.41 24.80 -19.01
N ASP A 1059 13.01 25.11 -20.16
CA ASP A 1059 12.32 25.60 -21.37
C ASP A 1059 11.32 24.59 -21.96
N LEU A 1060 11.30 23.36 -21.44
CA LEU A 1060 10.39 22.27 -21.80
C LEU A 1060 9.28 22.02 -20.75
N ASP A 1061 9.23 22.79 -19.65
CA ASP A 1061 8.27 22.55 -18.58
C ASP A 1061 7.09 23.53 -18.62
N VAL A 1062 5.99 23.08 -19.23
CA VAL A 1062 4.76 23.87 -19.40
C VAL A 1062 3.94 23.96 -18.10
N CYS A 1063 4.28 23.18 -17.06
CA CYS A 1063 3.52 23.14 -15.81
C CYS A 1063 4.35 23.64 -14.62
N LEU A 1064 4.21 24.92 -14.25
CA LEU A 1064 4.89 25.49 -13.09
C LEU A 1064 3.97 25.47 -11.85
N PRO A 1065 4.36 24.82 -10.73
CA PRO A 1065 3.55 24.76 -9.51
C PRO A 1065 3.48 26.10 -8.79
N GLY A 1066 2.28 26.69 -8.72
CA GLY A 1066 2.01 28.00 -8.13
C GLY A 1066 0.97 27.95 -7.01
N THR A 1067 0.86 29.03 -6.22
CA THR A 1067 -0.10 29.17 -5.12
C THR A 1067 -1.52 29.46 -5.59
N GLU A 1068 -1.97 28.80 -6.66
CA GLU A 1068 -3.25 29.04 -7.29
C GLU A 1068 -4.38 28.33 -6.53
N ASP A 1069 -5.54 28.96 -6.45
CA ASP A 1069 -6.72 28.41 -5.78
C ASP A 1069 -7.58 27.62 -6.78
N ILE A 1070 -8.23 26.55 -6.31
CA ILE A 1070 -9.03 25.66 -7.15
C ILE A 1070 -10.41 26.28 -7.38
N LEU A 1071 -10.73 26.62 -8.63
CA LEU A 1071 -12.02 27.20 -9.02
C LEU A 1071 -13.05 26.11 -9.33
N LEU A 1072 -13.65 25.49 -8.31
CA LEU A 1072 -14.60 24.38 -8.48
C LEU A 1072 -15.78 24.73 -9.41
N GLY A 1073 -16.27 25.97 -9.37
CA GLY A 1073 -17.31 26.48 -10.29
C GLY A 1073 -16.90 26.69 -11.75
N GLY A 1074 -15.60 26.62 -12.06
CA GLY A 1074 -15.05 26.66 -13.42
C GLY A 1074 -14.38 25.35 -13.85
N LEU A 1075 -14.31 24.34 -12.97
CA LEU A 1075 -13.59 23.10 -13.24
C LEU A 1075 -14.22 22.28 -14.36
N LEU A 1076 -15.54 22.14 -14.38
CA LEU A 1076 -16.29 21.36 -15.39
C LEU A 1076 -17.23 22.27 -16.18
N LYS A 1077 -17.42 22.01 -17.48
CA LYS A 1077 -18.29 22.83 -18.37
C LYS A 1077 -19.74 22.93 -17.85
N LYS A 1078 -20.27 21.89 -17.19
CA LYS A 1078 -21.59 21.89 -16.51
C LYS A 1078 -21.57 22.35 -15.03
N ALA A 1079 -20.42 22.74 -14.47
CA ALA A 1079 -20.33 23.22 -13.07
C ALA A 1079 -21.07 24.54 -12.82
N HIS A 1080 -21.42 25.28 -13.87
CA HIS A 1080 -22.29 26.47 -13.79
C HIS A 1080 -23.69 26.17 -13.22
N THR A 1081 -24.11 24.90 -13.19
CA THR A 1081 -25.37 24.44 -12.57
C THR A 1081 -25.26 24.35 -11.04
N PHE A 1082 -24.06 24.21 -10.48
CA PHE A 1082 -23.84 24.15 -9.04
C PHE A 1082 -24.04 25.53 -8.41
N LYS A 1083 -24.76 25.59 -7.28
CA LYS A 1083 -25.05 26.87 -6.58
C LYS A 1083 -24.07 27.17 -5.45
N SER A 1084 -23.57 26.13 -4.79
CA SER A 1084 -22.69 26.19 -3.62
C SER A 1084 -21.95 24.87 -3.46
N TYR A 1085 -20.77 24.90 -2.82
CA TYR A 1085 -20.11 23.71 -2.29
C TYR A 1085 -20.03 23.77 -0.77
N ASN A 1086 -19.92 22.60 -0.14
CA ASN A 1086 -19.60 22.48 1.29
C ASN A 1086 -18.19 21.88 1.42
N GLU A 1087 -17.39 22.41 2.34
CA GLU A 1087 -16.20 21.76 2.90
C GLU A 1087 -16.63 20.73 3.93
N THR A 1088 -16.06 19.52 3.89
CA THR A 1088 -16.50 18.38 4.69
C THR A 1088 -15.34 17.64 5.35
N THR A 1089 -15.67 16.64 6.19
CA THR A 1089 -14.78 15.49 6.45
C THR A 1089 -14.48 14.70 5.17
N PHE A 1090 -13.44 13.85 5.22
CA PHE A 1090 -13.04 12.99 4.10
C PHE A 1090 -14.12 11.96 3.70
N ASN A 1091 -14.96 11.50 4.65
CA ASN A 1091 -16.13 10.65 4.37
C ASN A 1091 -17.36 11.41 3.84
N PHE A 1092 -17.25 12.72 3.57
CA PHE A 1092 -18.31 13.59 3.06
C PHE A 1092 -19.54 13.74 3.99
N VAL A 1093 -19.42 13.30 5.26
CA VAL A 1093 -20.49 13.29 6.26
C VAL A 1093 -20.69 14.65 6.91
N ASN A 1094 -19.70 15.14 7.66
CA ASN A 1094 -19.83 16.36 8.45
C ASN A 1094 -19.49 17.57 7.59
N SER A 1095 -20.48 18.44 7.34
CA SER A 1095 -20.28 19.71 6.65
C SER A 1095 -19.66 20.74 7.60
N ARG A 1096 -18.36 21.00 7.46
CA ARG A 1096 -17.60 21.97 8.25
C ARG A 1096 -17.96 23.41 7.89
N LYS A 1097 -18.13 23.73 6.60
CA LYS A 1097 -18.44 25.10 6.12
C LYS A 1097 -19.06 25.11 4.72
N ARG A 1098 -19.96 26.07 4.45
CA ARG A 1098 -20.59 26.24 3.13
C ARG A 1098 -20.09 27.50 2.43
N PHE A 1099 -19.88 27.41 1.12
CA PHE A 1099 -19.33 28.47 0.27
C PHE A 1099 -20.17 28.66 -1.01
N GLY A 1100 -20.15 29.86 -1.59
CA GLY A 1100 -20.72 30.10 -2.92
C GLY A 1100 -19.84 29.47 -3.99
N ILE A 1101 -20.43 28.98 -5.09
CA ILE A 1101 -19.70 28.20 -6.11
C ILE A 1101 -18.52 28.95 -6.76
N LYS A 1102 -18.55 30.29 -6.75
CA LYS A 1102 -17.50 31.16 -7.28
C LYS A 1102 -16.38 31.47 -6.27
N THR A 1103 -16.47 30.98 -5.03
CA THR A 1103 -15.41 31.13 -4.04
C THR A 1103 -14.25 30.19 -4.40
N PRO A 1104 -13.00 30.68 -4.51
CA PRO A 1104 -11.85 29.81 -4.76
C PRO A 1104 -11.55 28.91 -3.55
N ILE A 1105 -11.17 27.65 -3.80
CA ILE A 1105 -10.71 26.71 -2.77
C ILE A 1105 -9.19 26.86 -2.61
N ARG A 1106 -8.77 27.43 -1.49
CA ARG A 1106 -7.37 27.55 -1.12
C ARG A 1106 -6.88 26.35 -0.33
N LEU A 1107 -6.13 25.47 -0.99
CA LEU A 1107 -5.50 24.30 -0.37
C LEU A 1107 -4.02 24.59 -0.05
N LEU A 1108 -3.54 24.12 1.10
CA LEU A 1108 -2.12 24.22 1.51
C LEU A 1108 -1.33 22.98 1.05
N PRO A 1109 0.00 23.06 0.89
CA PRO A 1109 0.83 21.87 0.67
C PRO A 1109 0.70 20.86 1.80
N MET A 1110 0.83 19.58 1.48
CA MET A 1110 0.51 18.43 2.34
C MET A 1110 -0.97 18.28 2.72
N HIS A 1111 -1.86 19.21 2.38
CA HIS A 1111 -3.28 19.08 2.72
C HIS A 1111 -4.05 18.33 1.63
N ILE A 1112 -4.95 17.45 2.06
CA ILE A 1112 -6.10 16.97 1.32
C ILE A 1112 -7.31 17.80 1.76
N GLY A 1113 -8.07 18.35 0.80
CA GLY A 1113 -9.33 19.05 1.05
C GLY A 1113 -10.50 18.24 0.52
N ALA A 1114 -11.52 18.04 1.36
CA ALA A 1114 -12.75 17.33 1.01
C ALA A 1114 -13.94 18.29 0.85
N TYR A 1115 -14.68 18.12 -0.25
CA TYR A 1115 -15.79 18.98 -0.61
C TYR A 1115 -16.96 18.19 -1.17
N THR A 1116 -18.19 18.69 -0.98
CA THR A 1116 -19.39 18.20 -1.66
C THR A 1116 -20.07 19.31 -2.46
N VAL A 1117 -20.59 18.96 -3.63
CA VAL A 1117 -21.58 19.76 -4.39
C VAL A 1117 -22.85 18.94 -4.54
N ASN A 1118 -24.01 19.59 -4.51
CA ASN A 1118 -25.25 18.96 -4.94
C ASN A 1118 -25.32 19.02 -6.47
N LEU A 1119 -25.58 17.89 -7.13
CA LEU A 1119 -26.19 17.93 -8.47
C LEU A 1119 -27.60 18.57 -8.35
N PRO A 1120 -28.10 19.25 -9.39
CA PRO A 1120 -29.28 20.11 -9.26
C PRO A 1120 -30.62 19.37 -9.22
#